data_AF-A0A1W9LI48-F1
#
_entry.id   AF-A0A1W9LI48-F1
#
_cell.length_a   1.000
_cell.length_b   1.000
_cell.length_c   1.000
_cell.angle_alpha   90.00
_cell.angle_beta   90.00
_cell.angle_gamma   90.00
#
_symmetry.space_group_name_H-M   'P 1'
#
loop_
_entity.id
_entity.type
_entity.pdbx_description
1 polymer ?
#
loop_
_entity_poly.entity_id
_entity_poly.type
_entity_poly.pdbx_seq_one_letter_code
_entity_poly.pdbx_strand_id
1 'polypeptide(L)'
;MGGEEAWPDAAAMERVAEAFARGPAQGLLHLVSRELDTPVPAAIAFWREFGRLYLSRFCHGIAPNAAEIAPVPPVDEDEWRAWLERRPPIQGGEYLDIGALAGLWNDLDAQTRAEAAAHAGGPADYLKSLSPVWRLVGRVCFHLAENRKNPDYPFAFLATYASGVSGQGRVKYRPLAEALNEYAGERNKTALLRLLAPVHAAAEKSALARELVDTGALFKPLAWPPSRAYLFLKDAQILDACGVVVRLPDLWRGGHPPRAQVSVRIGETPGRGFGTDALLDFKVERSLDGEPLSDAEWETLMTSAGGLVSIRGRWVEADPEKLAAVLKNWKKAERAAGGGVSFAEAVRMLSGVPAGGGPADADAAAATAEWSGIKAGGWLDATLARLRDPSQLDAASAIPALRAELRPYQKIGVGWLRFMTELRLGACLADDMGLGKTIQVLALLLTRKGERAATEPCLLVAPASLLANWRAEILRFAPSLTFRILHPSDLTPDDWKTVQLDAPKAVAGYDMILTTYGMVARMESLRKIPWDIVALDEAQAIKNPAARQTRAVKELRARQRMALTGTPVENRLGDLWSIFDFLNPGLLGSARQFAQYVKSCARDGGGFGALRALATPYVLRRMKTDKRVIADLPEKTEVKAWCGLAPKQAALYEQTVHELADAVSAAEGMQRRGVVLAYLMRFKQICNHPSHWLRDGGFAEEESGKFQRLRPLAEEIAARQEKALVFTQFQEMTRPLLDFLTSIFRRAGLALHGGTPVRERRRLVDAFQAENGP
;
A
#
# COMPACT_ATOMS: atom_id res chain seq x y z
N MET A 1 26.67 0.01 -53.66
CA MET A 1 25.42 0.67 -54.11
C MET A 1 24.91 -0.04 -55.35
N GLY A 2 23.84 -0.82 -55.20
CA GLY A 2 23.18 -1.56 -56.28
C GLY A 2 22.69 -2.93 -55.81
N GLY A 3 21.59 -2.96 -55.05
CA GLY A 3 20.90 -4.22 -54.69
C GLY A 3 20.36 -4.36 -53.26
N GLU A 4 20.35 -3.33 -52.42
CA GLU A 4 19.74 -3.43 -51.08
C GLU A 4 18.21 -3.35 -51.19
N GLU A 5 17.51 -4.45 -50.87
CA GLU A 5 16.10 -4.38 -50.51
C GLU A 5 15.96 -3.35 -49.39
N ALA A 6 15.22 -2.27 -49.66
CA ALA A 6 15.01 -1.21 -48.68
C ALA A 6 14.29 -1.79 -47.45
N TRP A 7 14.86 -1.55 -46.26
CA TRP A 7 14.22 -1.91 -45.00
C TRP A 7 12.88 -1.16 -44.88
N PRO A 8 11.76 -1.87 -44.66
CA PRO A 8 10.47 -1.21 -44.47
C PRO A 8 10.41 -0.34 -43.21
N ASP A 9 11.24 -0.66 -42.20
CA ASP A 9 11.40 0.07 -40.95
C ASP A 9 12.90 0.34 -40.69
N ALA A 10 13.30 1.61 -40.77
CA ALA A 10 14.68 2.04 -40.55
C ALA A 10 15.14 1.85 -39.09
N ALA A 11 14.23 1.93 -38.12
CA ALA A 11 14.57 1.71 -36.72
C ALA A 11 14.80 0.21 -36.44
N ALA A 12 14.07 -0.68 -37.12
CA ALA A 12 14.33 -2.12 -37.05
C ALA A 12 15.68 -2.49 -37.65
N MET A 13 16.10 -1.82 -38.74
CA MET A 13 17.41 -2.01 -39.34
C MET A 13 18.54 -1.74 -38.34
N GLU A 14 18.49 -0.62 -37.63
CA GLU A 14 19.51 -0.26 -36.63
C GLU A 14 19.56 -1.26 -35.48
N ARG A 15 18.41 -1.67 -34.93
CA ARG A 15 18.34 -2.66 -33.83
C ARG A 15 18.88 -4.02 -34.25
N VAL A 16 18.53 -4.48 -35.45
CA VAL A 16 19.02 -5.76 -35.98
C VAL A 16 20.53 -5.69 -36.24
N ALA A 17 21.01 -4.60 -36.85
CA ALA A 17 22.45 -4.40 -37.08
C ALA A 17 23.25 -4.40 -35.77
N GLU A 18 22.74 -3.71 -34.74
CA GLU A 18 23.36 -3.69 -33.41
C GLU A 18 23.41 -5.09 -32.77
N ALA A 19 22.34 -5.88 -32.91
CA ALA A 19 22.30 -7.24 -32.39
C ALA A 19 23.32 -8.16 -33.08
N PHE A 20 23.42 -8.10 -34.41
CA PHE A 20 24.40 -8.89 -35.17
C PHE A 20 25.84 -8.44 -34.94
N ALA A 21 26.08 -7.16 -34.60
CA ALA A 21 27.42 -6.66 -34.24
C ALA A 21 27.99 -7.32 -32.97
N ARG A 22 27.13 -7.86 -32.10
CA ARG A 22 27.53 -8.57 -30.89
C ARG A 22 27.73 -10.07 -31.12
N GLY A 23 27.32 -10.60 -32.27
CA GLY A 23 27.56 -11.97 -32.70
C GLY A 23 26.40 -12.58 -33.51
N PRO A 24 26.64 -13.61 -34.35
CA PRO A 24 25.61 -14.23 -35.19
C PRO A 24 24.43 -14.82 -34.39
N ALA A 25 24.71 -15.57 -33.32
CA ALA A 25 23.68 -16.17 -32.48
C ALA A 25 22.82 -15.12 -31.74
N GLN A 26 23.41 -14.00 -31.34
CA GLN A 26 22.69 -12.86 -30.72
C GLN A 26 21.75 -12.18 -31.72
N GLY A 27 22.22 -11.96 -32.95
CA GLY A 27 21.39 -11.46 -34.03
C GLY A 27 20.19 -12.38 -34.32
N LEU A 28 20.44 -13.69 -34.42
CA LEU A 28 19.38 -14.69 -34.66
C LEU A 28 18.35 -14.73 -33.51
N LEU A 29 18.79 -14.69 -32.25
CA LEU A 29 17.89 -14.59 -31.08
C LEU A 29 17.09 -13.29 -31.07
N HIS A 30 17.70 -12.17 -31.47
CA HIS A 30 17.02 -10.88 -31.58
C HIS A 30 15.87 -10.92 -32.59
N LEU A 31 16.11 -11.53 -33.76
CA LEU A 31 15.10 -11.69 -34.82
C LEU A 31 13.86 -12.47 -34.36
N VAL A 32 14.03 -13.41 -33.43
CA VAL A 32 12.94 -14.24 -32.90
C VAL A 32 12.44 -13.81 -31.53
N SER A 33 12.92 -12.68 -31.01
CA SER A 33 12.43 -12.08 -29.76
C SER A 33 11.74 -10.75 -30.02
N ARG A 34 12.50 -9.75 -30.46
CA ARG A 34 12.06 -8.37 -30.62
C ARG A 34 11.45 -8.08 -31.99
N GLU A 35 11.87 -8.83 -33.02
CA GLU A 35 11.46 -8.60 -34.41
C GLU A 35 10.58 -9.74 -34.97
N LEU A 36 9.76 -10.34 -34.11
CA LEU A 36 8.93 -11.52 -34.40
C LEU A 36 7.86 -11.29 -35.47
N ASP A 37 7.33 -10.10 -35.60
CA ASP A 37 6.29 -9.74 -36.58
C ASP A 37 6.67 -8.50 -37.41
N THR A 38 7.85 -7.94 -37.17
CA THR A 38 8.37 -6.78 -37.90
C THR A 38 8.55 -7.10 -39.39
N PRO A 39 8.11 -6.21 -40.30
CA PRO A 39 8.42 -6.33 -41.71
C PRO A 39 9.94 -6.17 -41.95
N VAL A 40 10.57 -7.17 -42.55
CA VAL A 40 12.03 -7.19 -42.82
C VAL A 40 12.32 -7.68 -44.24
N PRO A 41 13.47 -7.32 -44.83
CA PRO A 41 13.91 -7.82 -46.13
C PRO A 41 13.95 -9.36 -46.20
N ALA A 42 13.85 -9.93 -47.40
CA ALA A 42 13.80 -11.38 -47.62
C ALA A 42 15.02 -12.10 -47.03
N ALA A 43 16.21 -11.50 -47.17
CA ALA A 43 17.45 -12.00 -46.57
C ALA A 43 17.36 -12.17 -45.05
N ILE A 44 16.77 -11.19 -44.37
CA ILE A 44 16.61 -11.19 -42.92
C ILE A 44 15.46 -12.12 -42.50
N ALA A 45 14.39 -12.19 -43.30
CA ALA A 45 13.29 -13.11 -43.08
C ALA A 45 13.76 -14.57 -43.12
N PHE A 46 14.66 -14.93 -44.05
CA PHE A 46 15.27 -16.26 -44.13
C PHE A 46 15.99 -16.65 -42.82
N TRP A 47 16.81 -15.76 -42.26
CA TRP A 47 17.49 -15.98 -40.99
C TRP A 47 16.57 -15.97 -39.78
N ARG A 48 15.50 -15.16 -39.82
CA ARG A 48 14.45 -15.20 -38.80
C ARG A 48 13.73 -16.55 -38.78
N GLU A 49 13.43 -17.13 -39.94
CA GLU A 49 12.85 -18.48 -40.01
C GLU A 49 13.82 -19.55 -39.49
N PHE A 50 15.12 -19.40 -39.72
CA PHE A 50 16.14 -20.29 -39.16
C PHE A 50 16.13 -20.24 -37.62
N GLY A 51 16.10 -19.04 -37.04
CA GLY A 51 15.94 -18.86 -35.60
C GLY A 51 14.62 -19.43 -35.07
N ARG A 52 13.51 -19.30 -35.82
CA ARG A 52 12.19 -19.83 -35.41
C ARG A 52 12.18 -21.35 -35.40
N LEU A 53 12.80 -21.98 -36.40
CA LEU A 53 12.96 -23.43 -36.47
C LEU A 53 13.74 -23.94 -35.25
N TYR A 54 14.89 -23.33 -34.97
CA TYR A 54 15.71 -23.65 -33.81
C TYR A 54 14.91 -23.49 -32.50
N LEU A 55 14.34 -22.31 -32.26
CA LEU A 55 13.70 -22.00 -30.97
C LEU A 55 12.43 -22.83 -30.74
N SER A 56 11.73 -23.22 -31.81
CA SER A 56 10.61 -24.17 -31.71
C SER A 56 11.08 -25.55 -31.24
N ARG A 57 12.17 -26.08 -31.82
CA ARG A 57 12.77 -27.35 -31.37
C ARG A 57 13.33 -27.27 -29.95
N PHE A 58 13.95 -26.15 -29.58
CA PHE A 58 14.40 -25.87 -28.23
C PHE A 58 13.26 -25.92 -27.22
N CYS A 59 12.13 -25.25 -27.51
CA CYS A 59 10.95 -25.27 -26.64
C CYS A 59 10.36 -26.68 -26.49
N HIS A 60 10.34 -27.49 -27.57
CA HIS A 60 9.90 -28.89 -27.52
C HIS A 60 10.82 -29.79 -26.69
N GLY A 61 12.10 -29.41 -26.55
CA GLY A 61 13.11 -30.15 -25.78
C GLY A 61 13.07 -29.89 -24.28
N ILE A 62 12.46 -28.79 -23.84
CA ILE A 62 12.44 -28.36 -22.42
C ILE A 62 11.27 -29.01 -21.69
N ALA A 63 11.58 -29.85 -20.70
CA ALA A 63 10.56 -30.35 -19.79
C ALA A 63 10.09 -29.25 -18.81
N PRO A 64 8.83 -29.29 -18.34
CA PRO A 64 8.40 -28.42 -17.26
C PRO A 64 9.32 -28.58 -16.03
N ASN A 65 9.97 -27.50 -15.61
CA ASN A 65 10.92 -27.46 -14.48
C ASN A 65 12.26 -28.18 -14.70
N ALA A 66 12.70 -28.35 -15.95
CA ALA A 66 14.02 -28.93 -16.23
C ALA A 66 15.15 -28.06 -15.63
N ALA A 67 16.01 -28.67 -14.81
CA ALA A 67 17.23 -28.04 -14.29
C ALA A 67 18.39 -28.07 -15.31
N GLU A 68 18.36 -29.02 -16.26
CA GLU A 68 19.34 -29.19 -17.32
C GLU A 68 18.68 -29.08 -18.69
N ILE A 69 19.34 -28.39 -19.62
CA ILE A 69 18.87 -28.22 -21.00
C ILE A 69 19.75 -29.08 -21.92
N ALA A 70 19.16 -30.12 -22.50
CA ALA A 70 19.84 -30.97 -23.46
C ALA A 70 20.15 -30.18 -24.76
N PRO A 71 21.27 -30.46 -25.45
CA PRO A 71 21.56 -29.89 -26.76
C PRO A 71 20.43 -30.17 -27.76
N VAL A 72 20.07 -29.18 -28.55
CA VAL A 72 19.10 -29.33 -29.64
C VAL A 72 19.84 -29.83 -30.89
N PRO A 73 19.64 -31.07 -31.34
CA PRO A 73 20.33 -31.57 -32.52
C PRO A 73 19.93 -30.75 -33.76
N PRO A 74 20.88 -30.50 -34.69
CA PRO A 74 20.55 -29.90 -35.97
C PRO A 74 19.60 -30.80 -36.76
N VAL A 75 18.98 -30.24 -37.78
CA VAL A 75 18.13 -31.03 -38.68
C VAL A 75 18.98 -31.97 -39.55
N ASP A 76 18.33 -32.95 -40.19
CA ASP A 76 19.04 -33.89 -41.05
C ASP A 76 19.54 -33.22 -42.35
N GLU A 77 20.45 -33.88 -43.06
CA GLU A 77 21.05 -33.32 -44.28
C GLU A 77 20.02 -33.00 -45.37
N ASP A 78 18.95 -33.79 -45.46
CA ASP A 78 17.90 -33.59 -46.47
C ASP A 78 17.06 -32.35 -46.16
N GLU A 79 16.73 -32.12 -44.88
CA GLU A 79 16.09 -30.89 -44.42
C GLU A 79 17.02 -29.67 -44.64
N TRP A 80 18.34 -29.82 -44.47
CA TRP A 80 19.29 -28.75 -44.81
C TRP A 80 19.40 -28.47 -46.32
N ARG A 81 19.40 -29.49 -47.17
CA ARG A 81 19.35 -29.30 -48.63
C ARG A 81 18.09 -28.54 -49.03
N ALA A 82 16.93 -28.95 -48.52
CA ALA A 82 15.67 -28.26 -48.75
C ALA A 82 15.66 -26.83 -48.21
N TRP A 83 16.39 -26.54 -47.12
CA TRP A 83 16.55 -25.19 -46.59
C TRP A 83 17.39 -24.30 -47.50
N LEU A 84 18.52 -24.83 -48.00
CA LEU A 84 19.42 -24.11 -48.92
C LEU A 84 18.75 -23.77 -50.25
N GLU A 85 17.87 -24.63 -50.76
CA GLU A 85 17.07 -24.37 -51.96
C GLU A 85 16.13 -23.16 -51.82
N ARG A 86 15.73 -22.81 -50.60
CA ARG A 86 14.81 -21.69 -50.31
C ARG A 86 15.52 -20.36 -50.10
N ARG A 87 16.85 -20.32 -50.17
CA ARG A 87 17.62 -19.10 -49.89
C ARG A 87 17.27 -18.00 -50.92
N PRO A 88 16.93 -16.78 -50.47
CA PRO A 88 16.80 -15.65 -51.39
C PRO A 88 18.20 -15.22 -51.90
N PRO A 89 18.27 -14.36 -52.94
CA PRO A 89 19.52 -13.70 -53.30
C PRO A 89 20.06 -12.90 -52.10
N ILE A 90 21.15 -13.39 -51.50
CA ILE A 90 21.79 -12.79 -50.32
C ILE A 90 23.28 -12.61 -50.59
N GLN A 91 23.84 -11.50 -50.14
CA GLN A 91 25.27 -11.24 -50.25
C GLN A 91 26.06 -12.27 -49.43
N GLY A 92 27.02 -12.95 -50.05
CA GLY A 92 27.79 -14.03 -49.43
C GLY A 92 27.04 -15.36 -49.36
N GLY A 93 25.88 -15.49 -50.02
CA GLY A 93 25.10 -16.73 -50.07
C GLY A 93 25.82 -17.89 -50.77
N GLU A 94 26.84 -17.62 -51.57
CA GLU A 94 27.73 -18.61 -52.18
C GLU A 94 28.60 -19.36 -51.16
N TYR A 95 28.79 -18.78 -49.97
CA TYR A 95 29.51 -19.42 -48.85
C TYR A 95 28.58 -20.19 -47.91
N LEU A 96 27.27 -20.19 -48.17
CA LEU A 96 26.28 -20.88 -47.35
C LEU A 96 26.13 -22.34 -47.81
N ASP A 97 26.73 -23.25 -47.04
CA ASP A 97 26.60 -24.70 -47.18
C ASP A 97 26.02 -25.36 -45.92
N ILE A 98 25.87 -26.69 -45.95
CA ILE A 98 25.34 -27.46 -44.82
C ILE A 98 26.24 -27.33 -43.58
N GLY A 99 27.56 -27.27 -43.77
CA GLY A 99 28.52 -27.11 -42.68
C GLY A 99 28.37 -25.75 -41.99
N ALA A 100 28.19 -24.68 -42.76
CA ALA A 100 27.93 -23.33 -42.25
C ALA A 100 26.60 -23.26 -41.49
N LEU A 101 25.51 -23.86 -42.00
CA LEU A 101 24.22 -23.93 -41.30
C LEU A 101 24.33 -24.73 -39.99
N ALA A 102 25.02 -25.86 -40.00
CA ALA A 102 25.25 -26.66 -38.80
C ALA A 102 26.12 -25.93 -37.76
N GLY A 103 27.14 -25.20 -38.20
CA GLY A 103 27.95 -24.34 -37.34
C GLY A 103 27.11 -23.26 -36.65
N LEU A 104 26.34 -22.49 -37.43
CA LEU A 104 25.43 -21.47 -36.90
C LEU A 104 24.38 -22.05 -35.94
N TRP A 105 23.88 -23.26 -36.22
CA TRP A 105 22.95 -23.96 -35.34
C TRP A 105 23.59 -24.30 -33.99
N ASN A 106 24.80 -24.86 -34.01
CA ASN A 106 25.52 -25.24 -32.79
C ASN A 106 25.89 -24.01 -31.94
N ASP A 107 26.30 -22.92 -32.58
CA ASP A 107 26.58 -21.65 -31.89
C ASP A 107 25.31 -21.09 -31.24
N LEU A 108 24.19 -21.10 -31.97
CA LEU A 108 22.90 -20.67 -31.47
C LEU A 108 22.40 -21.55 -30.30
N ASP A 109 22.58 -22.88 -30.40
CA ASP A 109 22.26 -23.83 -29.33
C ASP A 109 23.07 -23.58 -28.07
N ALA A 110 24.40 -23.52 -28.20
CA ALA A 110 25.32 -23.30 -27.08
C ALA A 110 24.99 -21.98 -26.36
N GLN A 111 24.79 -20.91 -27.12
CA GLN A 111 24.46 -19.61 -26.55
C GLN A 111 23.09 -19.61 -25.85
N THR A 112 22.04 -20.11 -26.51
CA THR A 112 20.69 -20.13 -25.92
C THR A 112 20.66 -20.96 -24.63
N ARG A 113 21.36 -22.10 -24.60
CA ARG A 113 21.47 -22.93 -23.39
C ARG A 113 22.20 -22.22 -22.27
N ALA A 114 23.31 -21.54 -22.58
CA ALA A 114 24.07 -20.77 -21.59
C ALA A 114 23.23 -19.63 -21.00
N GLU A 115 22.51 -18.86 -21.82
CA GLU A 115 21.65 -17.77 -21.37
C GLU A 115 20.45 -18.28 -20.55
N ALA A 116 19.81 -19.35 -21.00
CA ALA A 116 18.69 -19.96 -20.30
C ALA A 116 19.09 -20.55 -18.93
N ALA A 117 20.29 -21.13 -18.84
CA ALA A 117 20.84 -21.66 -17.58
C ALA A 117 21.28 -20.54 -16.61
N ALA A 118 21.79 -19.42 -17.12
CA ALA A 118 22.21 -18.28 -16.31
C ALA A 118 21.03 -17.40 -15.81
N HIS A 119 19.84 -17.56 -16.38
CA HIS A 119 18.68 -16.75 -16.05
C HIS A 119 18.12 -17.09 -14.66
N ALA A 120 17.95 -16.10 -13.78
CA ALA A 120 17.56 -16.28 -12.38
C ALA A 120 16.20 -17.00 -12.19
N GLY A 121 15.29 -16.88 -13.16
CA GLY A 121 13.98 -17.58 -13.18
C GLY A 121 13.98 -18.93 -13.91
N GLY A 122 15.16 -19.42 -14.33
CA GLY A 122 15.32 -20.64 -15.12
C GLY A 122 14.85 -20.53 -16.58
N PRO A 123 14.83 -21.66 -17.32
CA PRO A 123 14.60 -21.68 -18.77
C PRO A 123 13.23 -21.15 -19.20
N ALA A 124 12.19 -21.39 -18.38
CA ALA A 124 10.83 -20.94 -18.70
C ALA A 124 10.67 -19.42 -18.61
N ASP A 125 11.32 -18.77 -17.64
CA ASP A 125 11.32 -17.32 -17.52
C ASP A 125 12.26 -16.66 -18.52
N TYR A 126 13.34 -17.33 -18.92
CA TYR A 126 14.17 -16.90 -20.04
C TYR A 126 13.38 -16.87 -21.36
N LEU A 127 12.63 -17.93 -21.69
CA LEU A 127 11.79 -17.93 -22.89
C LEU A 127 10.75 -16.79 -22.86
N LYS A 128 10.21 -16.49 -21.67
CA LYS A 128 9.29 -15.36 -21.48
C LYS A 128 9.98 -14.00 -21.70
N SER A 129 11.25 -13.86 -21.32
CA SER A 129 12.02 -12.63 -21.50
C SER A 129 12.40 -12.37 -22.97
N LEU A 130 12.57 -13.44 -23.76
CA LEU A 130 12.67 -13.36 -25.22
C LEU A 130 11.35 -12.90 -25.84
N SER A 131 10.27 -13.66 -25.63
CA SER A 131 8.91 -13.24 -25.98
C SER A 131 7.87 -14.15 -25.31
N PRO A 132 6.74 -13.62 -24.80
CA PRO A 132 5.72 -14.42 -24.13
C PRO A 132 5.18 -15.60 -24.93
N VAL A 133 5.25 -15.55 -26.27
CA VAL A 133 4.76 -16.62 -27.15
C VAL A 133 5.58 -17.90 -27.05
N TRP A 134 6.90 -17.81 -26.80
CA TRP A 134 7.79 -18.97 -26.75
C TRP A 134 7.56 -19.84 -25.51
N ARG A 135 7.05 -19.25 -24.42
CA ARG A 135 6.63 -20.01 -23.23
C ARG A 135 5.51 -21.01 -23.56
N LEU A 136 4.71 -20.75 -24.59
CA LEU A 136 3.58 -21.60 -24.96
C LEU A 136 3.96 -22.74 -25.89
N VAL A 137 5.00 -22.57 -26.71
CA VAL A 137 5.45 -23.58 -27.69
C VAL A 137 5.89 -24.86 -26.97
N GLY A 138 5.49 -26.02 -27.50
CA GLY A 138 5.73 -27.33 -26.90
C GLY A 138 4.77 -27.73 -25.78
N ARG A 139 3.75 -26.91 -25.47
CA ARG A 139 2.76 -27.23 -24.45
C ARG A 139 1.43 -27.69 -25.03
N VAL A 140 0.78 -28.60 -24.32
CA VAL A 140 -0.61 -28.97 -24.57
C VAL A 140 -1.52 -27.87 -24.03
N CYS A 141 -2.50 -27.49 -24.85
CA CYS A 141 -3.49 -26.46 -24.55
C CYS A 141 -4.89 -27.06 -24.61
N PHE A 142 -5.67 -26.88 -23.55
CA PHE A 142 -7.08 -27.24 -23.48
C PHE A 142 -7.93 -25.99 -23.73
N HIS A 143 -8.69 -25.99 -24.80
CA HIS A 143 -9.53 -24.87 -25.20
C HIS A 143 -10.99 -25.15 -24.86
N LEU A 144 -11.63 -24.18 -24.23
CA LEU A 144 -13.07 -24.09 -24.09
C LEU A 144 -13.55 -22.85 -24.84
N ALA A 145 -14.48 -23.02 -25.77
CA ALA A 145 -15.07 -21.93 -26.55
C ALA A 145 -16.59 -21.98 -26.50
N GLU A 146 -17.26 -20.83 -26.60
CA GLU A 146 -18.71 -20.77 -26.75
C GLU A 146 -19.13 -21.11 -28.20
N ASN A 147 -20.09 -22.02 -28.34
CA ASN A 147 -20.73 -22.37 -29.61
C ASN A 147 -22.18 -21.89 -29.61
N ARG A 148 -22.41 -20.66 -30.08
CA ARG A 148 -23.76 -20.06 -30.15
C ARG A 148 -24.71 -20.74 -31.14
N LYS A 149 -24.20 -21.64 -32.00
CA LYS A 149 -25.00 -22.32 -33.02
C LYS A 149 -25.72 -23.57 -32.49
N ASN A 150 -25.33 -24.09 -31.33
CA ASN A 150 -25.93 -25.28 -30.74
C ASN A 150 -26.41 -24.99 -29.29
N PRO A 151 -27.71 -24.76 -29.07
CA PRO A 151 -28.25 -24.44 -27.75
C PRO A 151 -28.09 -25.57 -26.72
N ASP A 152 -28.16 -26.84 -27.17
CA ASP A 152 -28.06 -28.02 -26.30
C ASP A 152 -26.62 -28.29 -25.86
N TYR A 153 -25.65 -27.96 -26.73
CA TYR A 153 -24.21 -28.06 -26.48
C TYR A 153 -23.50 -26.74 -26.80
N PRO A 154 -23.70 -25.71 -25.95
CA PRO A 154 -23.27 -24.35 -26.23
C PRO A 154 -21.78 -24.13 -25.98
N PHE A 155 -21.03 -25.18 -25.64
CA PHE A 155 -19.58 -25.13 -25.46
C PHE A 155 -18.88 -26.14 -26.35
N ALA A 156 -17.70 -25.78 -26.84
CA ALA A 156 -16.83 -26.66 -27.60
C ALA A 156 -15.50 -26.81 -26.85
N PHE A 157 -15.06 -28.05 -26.69
CA PHE A 157 -13.74 -28.41 -26.16
C PHE A 157 -12.83 -28.92 -27.27
N LEU A 158 -11.57 -28.48 -27.24
CA LEU A 158 -10.53 -28.99 -28.12
C LEU A 158 -9.19 -29.02 -27.39
N ALA A 159 -8.51 -30.16 -27.44
CA ALA A 159 -7.10 -30.25 -27.06
C ALA A 159 -6.20 -30.02 -28.27
N THR A 160 -5.21 -29.15 -28.09
CA THR A 160 -4.20 -28.81 -29.10
C THR A 160 -2.82 -28.84 -28.47
N TYR A 161 -1.78 -28.78 -29.28
CA TYR A 161 -0.44 -28.41 -28.83
C TYR A 161 0.04 -27.20 -29.64
N ALA A 162 0.86 -26.37 -29.01
CA ALA A 162 1.51 -25.25 -29.67
C ALA A 162 2.75 -25.76 -30.42
N SER A 163 2.65 -25.90 -31.74
CA SER A 163 3.70 -26.50 -32.59
C SER A 163 4.80 -25.51 -32.99
N GLY A 164 4.60 -24.22 -32.75
CA GLY A 164 5.58 -23.18 -33.06
C GLY A 164 4.95 -21.80 -33.17
N VAL A 165 5.64 -20.89 -33.86
CA VAL A 165 5.20 -19.51 -34.10
C VAL A 165 5.04 -19.26 -35.60
N SER A 166 4.04 -18.49 -35.99
CA SER A 166 3.74 -18.10 -37.37
C SER A 166 4.57 -16.91 -37.84
N GLY A 167 4.58 -16.68 -39.17
CA GLY A 167 5.27 -15.53 -39.76
C GLY A 167 4.80 -14.18 -39.20
N GLN A 168 3.57 -14.12 -38.67
CA GLN A 168 2.96 -12.97 -38.00
C GLN A 168 3.21 -12.95 -36.48
N GLY A 169 4.16 -13.73 -35.95
CA GLY A 169 4.48 -13.75 -34.52
C GLY A 169 3.43 -14.42 -33.62
N ARG A 170 2.38 -15.06 -34.18
CA ARG A 170 1.33 -15.75 -33.40
C ARG A 170 1.63 -17.22 -33.20
N VAL A 171 1.29 -17.77 -32.03
CA VAL A 171 1.41 -19.21 -31.74
C VAL A 171 0.56 -20.03 -32.73
N LYS A 172 1.16 -21.07 -33.32
CA LYS A 172 0.46 -22.07 -34.14
C LYS A 172 -0.04 -23.19 -33.25
N TYR A 173 -1.34 -23.41 -33.25
CA TYR A 173 -1.97 -24.53 -32.56
C TYR A 173 -2.33 -25.61 -33.57
N ARG A 174 -2.02 -26.86 -33.26
CA ARG A 174 -2.45 -28.03 -34.02
C ARG A 174 -3.28 -28.96 -33.13
N PRO A 175 -4.32 -29.63 -33.66
CA PRO A 175 -5.05 -30.66 -32.92
C PRO A 175 -4.11 -31.67 -32.28
N LEU A 176 -4.35 -32.05 -31.04
CA LEU A 176 -3.46 -32.98 -30.33
C LEU A 176 -3.38 -34.36 -31.02
N ALA A 177 -4.43 -34.74 -31.77
CA ALA A 177 -4.43 -35.95 -32.58
C ALA A 177 -3.34 -35.96 -33.66
N GLU A 178 -2.97 -34.81 -34.22
CA GLU A 178 -1.92 -34.72 -35.23
C GLU A 178 -0.53 -35.04 -34.65
N ALA A 179 -0.31 -34.78 -33.35
CA ALA A 179 0.94 -35.16 -32.69
C ALA A 179 1.15 -36.69 -32.69
N LEU A 180 0.08 -37.48 -32.61
CA LEU A 180 0.22 -38.95 -32.68
C LEU A 180 0.76 -39.41 -34.03
N ASN A 181 0.38 -38.72 -35.12
CA ASN A 181 0.85 -39.02 -36.46
C ASN A 181 2.27 -38.48 -36.71
N GLU A 182 2.56 -37.26 -36.25
CA GLU A 182 3.86 -36.59 -36.42
C GLU A 182 5.00 -37.29 -35.66
N TYR A 183 4.69 -37.94 -34.54
CA TYR A 183 5.68 -38.62 -33.68
C TYR A 183 5.61 -40.15 -33.73
N ALA A 184 5.01 -40.74 -34.78
CA ALA A 184 4.77 -42.19 -34.89
C ALA A 184 6.04 -43.08 -35.06
N GLY A 185 7.23 -42.50 -35.29
CA GLY A 185 8.50 -43.24 -35.46
C GLY A 185 9.30 -43.44 -34.15
N GLU A 186 10.10 -44.51 -34.07
CA GLU A 186 10.86 -44.90 -32.85
C GLU A 186 11.76 -43.80 -32.27
N ARG A 187 12.35 -42.94 -33.12
CA ARG A 187 13.20 -41.82 -32.70
C ARG A 187 12.44 -40.67 -31.99
N ASN A 188 11.11 -40.67 -32.10
CA ASN A 188 10.24 -39.55 -31.71
C ASN A 188 9.29 -39.86 -30.54
N LYS A 189 9.30 -41.11 -30.04
CA LYS A 189 8.46 -41.56 -28.90
C LYS A 189 8.74 -40.76 -27.61
N THR A 190 9.99 -40.40 -27.36
CA THR A 190 10.40 -39.60 -26.20
C THR A 190 9.82 -38.19 -26.25
N ALA A 191 9.73 -37.57 -27.43
CA ALA A 191 9.15 -36.24 -27.60
C ALA A 191 7.63 -36.25 -27.35
N LEU A 192 6.94 -37.28 -27.84
CA LEU A 192 5.51 -37.46 -27.58
C LEU A 192 5.20 -37.69 -26.09
N LEU A 193 6.01 -38.50 -25.40
CA LEU A 193 5.87 -38.72 -23.95
C LEU A 193 6.07 -37.42 -23.16
N ARG A 194 7.04 -36.59 -23.55
CA ARG A 194 7.26 -35.27 -22.92
C ARG A 194 6.08 -34.32 -23.15
N LEU A 195 5.53 -34.30 -24.36
CA LEU A 195 4.37 -33.47 -24.70
C LEU A 195 3.13 -33.88 -23.87
N LEU A 196 2.92 -35.18 -23.66
CA LEU A 196 1.76 -35.70 -22.93
C LEU A 196 1.95 -35.79 -21.40
N ALA A 197 3.17 -35.62 -20.88
CA ALA A 197 3.44 -35.70 -19.44
C ALA A 197 2.56 -34.74 -18.59
N PRO A 198 2.35 -33.46 -18.97
CA PRO A 198 1.42 -32.57 -18.26
C PRO A 198 -0.02 -33.08 -18.22
N VAL A 199 -0.47 -33.72 -19.31
CA VAL A 199 -1.83 -34.28 -19.40
C VAL A 199 -1.97 -35.48 -18.48
N HIS A 200 -0.95 -36.33 -18.38
CA HIS A 200 -0.97 -37.46 -17.46
C HIS A 200 -0.97 -36.99 -16.00
N ALA A 201 -0.15 -36.00 -15.66
CA ALA A 201 -0.15 -35.38 -14.33
C ALA A 201 -1.51 -34.71 -14.00
N ALA A 202 -2.17 -34.13 -15.00
CA ALA A 202 -3.53 -33.61 -14.86
C ALA A 202 -4.56 -34.73 -14.61
N ALA A 203 -4.46 -35.86 -15.31
CA ALA A 203 -5.34 -37.02 -15.12
C ALA A 203 -5.22 -37.66 -13.72
N GLU A 204 -4.10 -37.50 -13.03
CA GLU A 204 -3.97 -37.94 -11.63
C GLU A 204 -4.81 -37.11 -10.66
N LYS A 205 -5.02 -35.82 -10.96
CA LYS A 205 -5.63 -34.83 -10.05
C LYS A 205 -7.02 -34.34 -10.47
N SER A 206 -7.39 -34.50 -11.74
CA SER A 206 -8.68 -34.09 -12.31
C SER A 206 -9.41 -35.31 -12.86
N ALA A 207 -10.62 -35.56 -12.35
CA ALA A 207 -11.47 -36.64 -12.83
C ALA A 207 -11.89 -36.42 -14.29
N LEU A 208 -12.11 -35.16 -14.69
CA LEU A 208 -12.41 -34.81 -16.07
C LEU A 208 -11.24 -35.11 -17.01
N ALA A 209 -10.02 -34.73 -16.64
CA ALA A 209 -8.83 -35.04 -17.43
C ALA A 209 -8.62 -36.55 -17.55
N ARG A 210 -8.81 -37.30 -16.47
CA ARG A 210 -8.73 -38.78 -16.48
C ARG A 210 -9.72 -39.39 -17.46
N GLU A 211 -10.98 -39.00 -17.39
CA GLU A 211 -12.02 -39.48 -18.31
C GLU A 211 -11.66 -39.19 -19.77
N LEU A 212 -11.17 -37.98 -20.08
CA LEU A 212 -10.79 -37.60 -21.44
C LEU A 212 -9.62 -38.43 -21.98
N VAL A 213 -8.66 -38.79 -21.13
CA VAL A 213 -7.53 -39.65 -21.46
C VAL A 213 -7.99 -41.09 -21.66
N ASP A 214 -8.71 -41.66 -20.69
CA ASP A 214 -9.12 -43.06 -20.68
C ASP A 214 -10.07 -43.41 -21.84
N THR A 215 -10.96 -42.48 -22.21
CA THR A 215 -11.90 -42.67 -23.33
C THR A 215 -11.30 -42.30 -24.69
N GLY A 216 -10.11 -41.70 -24.72
CA GLY A 216 -9.49 -41.15 -25.93
C GLY A 216 -10.22 -39.93 -26.52
N ALA A 217 -11.24 -39.41 -25.82
CA ALA A 217 -12.00 -38.22 -26.23
C ALA A 217 -11.12 -36.96 -26.28
N LEU A 218 -9.98 -36.96 -25.58
CA LEU A 218 -8.96 -35.92 -25.64
C LEU A 218 -8.51 -35.59 -27.08
N PHE A 219 -8.49 -36.59 -27.97
CA PHE A 219 -7.99 -36.42 -29.34
C PHE A 219 -9.09 -35.99 -30.34
N LYS A 220 -10.27 -35.60 -29.87
CA LYS A 220 -11.40 -35.21 -30.73
C LYS A 220 -11.98 -33.85 -30.28
N PRO A 221 -12.49 -33.04 -31.21
CA PRO A 221 -13.35 -31.91 -30.85
C PRO A 221 -14.63 -32.42 -30.19
N LEU A 222 -15.01 -31.86 -29.04
CA LEU A 222 -16.21 -32.26 -28.29
C LEU A 222 -17.17 -31.09 -28.14
N ALA A 223 -18.48 -31.36 -28.24
CA ALA A 223 -19.52 -30.42 -27.87
C ALA A 223 -19.97 -30.74 -26.43
N TRP A 224 -19.99 -29.74 -25.56
CA TRP A 224 -20.24 -29.89 -24.13
C TRP A 224 -21.50 -29.14 -23.68
N PRO A 225 -22.32 -29.76 -22.81
CA PRO A 225 -23.38 -29.05 -22.11
C PRO A 225 -22.77 -28.10 -21.04
N PRO A 226 -23.54 -27.12 -20.55
CA PRO A 226 -23.07 -26.16 -19.53
C PRO A 226 -22.52 -26.82 -18.26
N SER A 227 -23.11 -27.94 -17.82
CA SER A 227 -22.65 -28.69 -16.64
C SER A 227 -21.22 -29.22 -16.80
N ARG A 228 -20.85 -29.69 -17.99
CA ARG A 228 -19.52 -30.23 -18.28
C ARG A 228 -18.49 -29.11 -18.45
N ALA A 229 -18.88 -28.00 -19.08
CA ALA A 229 -18.05 -26.79 -19.14
C ALA A 229 -17.77 -26.22 -17.73
N TYR A 230 -18.76 -26.29 -16.83
CA TYR A 230 -18.58 -25.85 -15.44
C TYR A 230 -17.61 -26.75 -14.65
N LEU A 231 -17.62 -28.08 -14.86
CA LEU A 231 -16.62 -28.97 -14.28
C LEU A 231 -15.21 -28.63 -14.78
N PHE A 232 -15.06 -28.34 -16.08
CA PHE A 232 -13.78 -27.90 -16.64
C PHE A 232 -13.27 -26.59 -16.00
N LEU A 233 -14.17 -25.64 -15.75
CA LEU A 233 -13.84 -24.39 -15.05
C LEU A 233 -13.33 -24.63 -13.63
N LYS A 234 -13.93 -25.56 -12.88
CA LYS A 234 -13.47 -25.94 -11.53
C LYS A 234 -12.07 -26.55 -11.54
N ASP A 235 -11.77 -27.34 -12.56
CA ASP A 235 -10.47 -28.01 -12.70
C ASP A 235 -9.40 -27.12 -13.36
N ALA A 236 -9.75 -25.96 -13.90
CA ALA A 236 -8.85 -25.11 -14.68
C ALA A 236 -7.54 -24.76 -13.96
N GLN A 237 -7.60 -24.44 -12.67
CA GLN A 237 -6.40 -24.15 -11.87
C GLN A 237 -5.52 -25.39 -11.65
N ILE A 238 -6.14 -26.55 -11.48
CA ILE A 238 -5.44 -27.84 -11.33
C ILE A 238 -4.73 -28.20 -12.63
N LEU A 239 -5.41 -28.01 -13.77
CA LEU A 239 -4.86 -28.26 -15.11
C LEU A 239 -3.64 -27.37 -15.39
N ASP A 240 -3.75 -26.06 -15.10
CA ASP A 240 -2.65 -25.11 -15.29
C ASP A 240 -1.45 -25.40 -14.37
N ALA A 241 -1.72 -25.77 -13.11
CA ALA A 241 -0.69 -26.20 -12.16
C ALA A 241 0.04 -27.48 -12.60
N CYS A 242 -0.61 -28.36 -13.36
CA CYS A 242 0.00 -29.54 -13.96
C CYS A 242 0.75 -29.25 -15.27
N GLY A 243 0.72 -28.01 -15.77
CA GLY A 243 1.41 -27.57 -16.98
C GLY A 243 0.58 -27.65 -18.26
N VAL A 244 -0.71 -27.95 -18.17
CA VAL A 244 -1.66 -27.87 -19.30
C VAL A 244 -2.17 -26.44 -19.40
N VAL A 245 -1.94 -25.79 -20.54
CA VAL A 245 -2.39 -24.42 -20.74
C VAL A 245 -3.90 -24.39 -20.92
N VAL A 246 -4.63 -23.74 -20.03
CA VAL A 246 -6.09 -23.60 -20.13
C VAL A 246 -6.45 -22.32 -20.88
N ARG A 247 -7.23 -22.45 -21.96
CA ARG A 247 -7.78 -21.35 -22.73
C ARG A 247 -9.30 -21.31 -22.56
N LEU A 248 -9.79 -20.20 -22.04
CA LEU A 248 -11.20 -19.95 -21.79
C LEU A 248 -11.74 -18.88 -22.76
N PRO A 249 -13.06 -18.76 -22.95
CA PRO A 249 -13.65 -17.72 -23.78
C PRO A 249 -13.17 -16.32 -23.40
N ASP A 250 -12.78 -15.51 -24.39
CA ASP A 250 -12.23 -14.16 -24.20
C ASP A 250 -13.18 -13.20 -23.45
N LEU A 251 -14.49 -13.49 -23.49
CA LEU A 251 -15.52 -12.73 -22.79
C LEU A 251 -15.46 -12.88 -21.26
N TRP A 252 -14.80 -13.92 -20.74
CA TRP A 252 -14.67 -14.20 -19.32
C TRP A 252 -13.45 -13.49 -18.73
N ARG A 253 -13.65 -12.24 -18.29
CA ARG A 253 -12.59 -11.39 -17.72
C ARG A 253 -11.93 -12.10 -16.53
N GLY A 254 -10.60 -12.13 -16.53
CA GLY A 254 -9.81 -12.79 -15.49
C GLY A 254 -9.87 -14.32 -15.53
N GLY A 255 -10.52 -14.94 -16.52
CA GLY A 255 -10.63 -16.39 -16.67
C GLY A 255 -11.83 -17.01 -15.94
N HIS A 256 -12.87 -16.22 -15.62
CA HIS A 256 -14.03 -16.66 -14.85
C HIS A 256 -15.30 -16.11 -15.51
N PRO A 257 -16.39 -16.90 -15.59
CA PRO A 257 -17.67 -16.37 -16.03
C PRO A 257 -18.16 -15.28 -15.05
N PRO A 258 -18.94 -14.29 -15.53
CA PRO A 258 -19.68 -13.37 -14.66
C PRO A 258 -20.46 -14.13 -13.59
N ARG A 259 -20.54 -13.59 -12.37
CA ARG A 259 -21.22 -14.26 -11.26
C ARG A 259 -22.38 -13.42 -10.77
N ALA A 260 -23.54 -14.05 -10.58
CA ALA A 260 -24.66 -13.41 -9.93
C ALA A 260 -24.33 -13.13 -8.46
N GLN A 261 -24.67 -11.94 -7.97
CA GLN A 261 -24.40 -11.54 -6.60
C GLN A 261 -25.64 -10.91 -5.95
N VAL A 262 -25.77 -11.13 -4.66
CA VAL A 262 -26.65 -10.32 -3.82
C VAL A 262 -25.80 -9.24 -3.19
N SER A 263 -26.10 -7.99 -3.52
CA SER A 263 -25.36 -6.84 -3.03
C SER A 263 -26.21 -5.97 -2.11
N VAL A 264 -25.57 -5.18 -1.27
CA VAL A 264 -26.22 -4.10 -0.54
C VAL A 264 -25.72 -2.77 -1.07
N ARG A 265 -26.66 -1.88 -1.37
CA ARG A 265 -26.38 -0.47 -1.64
C ARG A 265 -26.64 0.34 -0.38
N ILE A 266 -25.67 1.19 -0.02
CA ILE A 266 -25.73 2.00 1.19
C ILE A 266 -25.52 3.48 0.86
N GLY A 267 -26.45 4.35 1.25
CA GLY A 267 -26.32 5.80 1.13
C GLY A 267 -26.49 6.33 -0.29
N GLU A 268 -27.55 5.93 -0.98
CA GLU A 268 -27.97 6.55 -2.24
C GLU A 268 -28.41 8.01 -2.01
N THR A 269 -29.05 8.26 -0.87
CA THR A 269 -29.51 9.58 -0.45
C THR A 269 -28.84 9.99 0.87
N PRO A 270 -28.71 11.31 1.15
CA PRO A 270 -28.29 11.75 2.46
C PRO A 270 -29.24 11.21 3.53
N GLY A 271 -28.67 10.61 4.58
CA GLY A 271 -29.44 10.01 5.66
C GLY A 271 -30.33 11.01 6.39
N ARG A 272 -31.40 10.52 7.04
CA ARG A 272 -32.23 11.36 7.91
C ARG A 272 -31.47 11.60 9.23
N GLY A 273 -31.06 12.84 9.49
CA GLY A 273 -30.30 13.23 10.69
C GLY A 273 -29.12 14.16 10.38
N PHE A 274 -28.29 14.45 11.38
CA PHE A 274 -27.08 15.27 11.23
C PHE A 274 -25.86 14.56 11.84
N GLY A 275 -24.81 14.34 11.06
CA GLY A 275 -23.52 13.86 11.55
C GLY A 275 -23.24 12.37 11.35
N THR A 276 -22.38 11.78 12.19
CA THR A 276 -22.09 10.32 12.24
C THR A 276 -23.32 9.47 12.48
N ASP A 277 -24.33 10.03 13.14
CA ASP A 277 -25.58 9.37 13.51
C ASP A 277 -26.66 9.48 12.40
N ALA A 278 -26.34 10.12 11.27
CA ALA A 278 -27.22 10.14 10.12
C ALA A 278 -27.39 8.70 9.59
N LEU A 279 -28.63 8.23 9.56
CA LEU A 279 -28.98 6.90 9.10
C LEU A 279 -29.06 6.90 7.57
N LEU A 280 -28.05 6.30 6.94
CA LEU A 280 -27.99 6.09 5.50
C LEU A 280 -28.97 4.99 5.09
N ASP A 281 -29.61 5.17 3.94
CA ASP A 281 -30.44 4.12 3.37
C ASP A 281 -29.62 2.85 3.14
N PHE A 282 -30.24 1.72 3.40
CA PHE A 282 -29.65 0.39 3.29
C PHE A 282 -30.62 -0.44 2.46
N LYS A 283 -30.21 -0.85 1.26
CA LYS A 283 -31.09 -1.56 0.33
C LYS A 283 -30.41 -2.78 -0.23
N VAL A 284 -31.06 -3.93 -0.08
CA VAL A 284 -30.60 -5.18 -0.67
C VAL A 284 -31.00 -5.23 -2.15
N GLU A 285 -30.02 -5.46 -3.03
CA GLU A 285 -30.19 -5.51 -4.47
C GLU A 285 -29.57 -6.79 -5.05
N ARG A 286 -30.16 -7.29 -6.13
CA ARG A 286 -29.65 -8.43 -6.89
C ARG A 286 -28.94 -7.88 -8.10
N SER A 287 -27.69 -8.26 -8.32
CA SER A 287 -26.92 -7.72 -9.44
C SER A 287 -26.03 -8.74 -10.13
N LEU A 288 -25.72 -8.45 -11.39
CA LEU A 288 -24.75 -9.16 -12.21
C LEU A 288 -23.76 -8.12 -12.76
N ASP A 289 -22.48 -8.27 -12.45
CA ASP A 289 -21.42 -7.33 -12.86
C ASP A 289 -21.71 -5.85 -12.60
N GLY A 290 -22.45 -5.55 -11.53
CA GLY A 290 -22.83 -4.16 -11.20
C GLY A 290 -24.27 -3.81 -11.54
N GLU A 291 -24.87 -4.45 -12.55
CA GLU A 291 -26.20 -4.13 -13.08
C GLU A 291 -27.31 -4.88 -12.34
N PRO A 292 -28.48 -4.26 -12.09
CA PRO A 292 -29.60 -4.92 -11.42
C PRO A 292 -30.18 -6.07 -12.25
N LEU A 293 -30.53 -7.17 -11.58
CA LEU A 293 -31.26 -8.31 -12.15
C LEU A 293 -32.77 -8.08 -12.02
N SER A 294 -33.53 -8.39 -13.07
CA SER A 294 -34.99 -8.45 -13.02
C SER A 294 -35.48 -9.68 -12.24
N ASP A 295 -36.74 -9.68 -11.82
CA ASP A 295 -37.32 -10.81 -11.08
C ASP A 295 -37.34 -12.10 -11.91
N ALA A 296 -37.61 -12.02 -13.22
CA ALA A 296 -37.59 -13.18 -14.12
C ALA A 296 -36.18 -13.76 -14.30
N GLU A 297 -35.16 -12.90 -14.41
CA GLU A 297 -33.75 -13.34 -14.48
C GLU A 297 -33.31 -13.99 -13.17
N TRP A 298 -33.74 -13.44 -12.03
CA TRP A 298 -33.46 -14.02 -10.72
C TRP A 298 -34.13 -15.38 -10.54
N GLU A 299 -35.39 -15.52 -10.93
CA GLU A 299 -36.10 -16.79 -10.87
C GLU A 299 -35.38 -17.86 -11.69
N THR A 300 -34.96 -17.52 -12.91
CA THR A 300 -34.18 -18.40 -13.79
C THR A 300 -32.90 -18.91 -13.12
N LEU A 301 -32.18 -18.03 -12.40
CA LEU A 301 -30.98 -18.40 -11.65
C LEU A 301 -31.32 -19.34 -10.49
N MET A 302 -32.39 -19.05 -9.74
CA MET A 302 -32.81 -19.81 -8.55
C MET A 302 -33.39 -21.18 -8.87
N THR A 303 -33.99 -21.38 -10.05
CA THR A 303 -34.53 -22.68 -10.50
C THR A 303 -33.49 -23.55 -11.20
N SER A 304 -32.29 -23.02 -11.46
CA SER A 304 -31.22 -23.79 -12.10
C SER A 304 -30.67 -24.89 -11.18
N ALA A 305 -30.06 -25.93 -11.77
CA ALA A 305 -29.34 -26.96 -11.01
C ALA A 305 -27.94 -26.47 -10.50
N GLY A 306 -27.65 -25.17 -10.62
CA GLY A 306 -26.33 -24.58 -10.37
C GLY A 306 -25.36 -24.73 -11.54
N GLY A 307 -24.26 -23.96 -11.50
CA GLY A 307 -23.24 -23.92 -12.54
C GLY A 307 -23.44 -22.76 -13.52
N LEU A 308 -23.41 -23.03 -14.83
CA LEU A 308 -23.52 -22.00 -15.87
C LEU A 308 -24.97 -21.85 -16.37
N VAL A 309 -25.53 -20.65 -16.22
CA VAL A 309 -26.89 -20.27 -16.64
C VAL A 309 -26.81 -19.13 -17.65
N SER A 310 -27.60 -19.17 -18.71
CA SER A 310 -27.63 -18.10 -19.72
C SER A 310 -28.57 -16.98 -19.29
N ILE A 311 -28.02 -15.77 -19.08
CA ILE A 311 -28.75 -14.54 -18.75
C ILE A 311 -28.31 -13.44 -19.71
N ARG A 312 -29.25 -12.75 -20.36
CA ARG A 312 -28.98 -11.69 -21.35
C ARG A 312 -28.02 -12.14 -22.47
N GLY A 313 -28.08 -13.41 -22.88
CA GLY A 313 -27.20 -13.98 -23.90
C GLY A 313 -25.74 -14.17 -23.45
N ARG A 314 -25.47 -14.15 -22.14
CA ARG A 314 -24.16 -14.41 -21.52
C ARG A 314 -24.27 -15.56 -20.54
N TRP A 315 -23.25 -16.41 -20.48
CA TRP A 315 -23.16 -17.46 -19.48
C TRP A 315 -22.68 -16.91 -18.14
N VAL A 316 -23.46 -17.15 -17.09
CA VAL A 316 -23.28 -16.63 -15.74
C VAL A 316 -23.17 -17.80 -14.77
N GLU A 317 -22.24 -17.72 -13.83
CA GLU A 317 -22.16 -18.68 -12.74
C GLU A 317 -23.24 -18.40 -11.68
N ALA A 318 -23.99 -19.44 -11.33
CA ALA A 318 -25.08 -19.41 -10.36
C ALA A 318 -24.99 -20.59 -9.38
N ASP A 319 -25.21 -20.31 -8.10
CA ASP A 319 -25.35 -21.31 -7.04
C ASP A 319 -26.59 -20.92 -6.22
N PRO A 320 -27.76 -21.52 -6.50
CA PRO A 320 -29.03 -21.13 -5.88
C PRO A 320 -29.01 -21.22 -4.36
N GLU A 321 -28.34 -22.24 -3.79
CA GLU A 321 -28.27 -22.44 -2.35
C GLU A 321 -27.48 -21.31 -1.68
N LYS A 322 -26.32 -20.94 -2.25
CA LYS A 322 -25.51 -19.83 -1.74
C LYS A 322 -26.21 -18.48 -1.93
N LEU A 323 -26.81 -18.24 -3.10
CA LEU A 323 -27.55 -17.02 -3.38
C LEU A 323 -28.74 -16.83 -2.42
N ALA A 324 -29.50 -17.90 -2.13
CA ALA A 324 -30.58 -17.87 -1.14
C ALA A 324 -30.05 -17.59 0.28
N ALA A 325 -28.95 -18.23 0.68
CA ALA A 325 -28.34 -18.03 1.99
C ALA A 325 -27.89 -16.57 2.18
N VAL A 326 -27.19 -16.00 1.19
CA VAL A 326 -26.75 -14.61 1.22
C VAL A 326 -27.93 -13.64 1.25
N LEU A 327 -28.96 -13.87 0.41
CA LEU A 327 -30.16 -13.03 0.40
C LEU A 327 -30.89 -13.05 1.75
N LYS A 328 -31.02 -14.22 2.37
CA LYS A 328 -31.62 -14.36 3.70
C LYS A 328 -30.83 -13.60 4.76
N ASN A 329 -29.50 -13.67 4.72
CA ASN A 329 -28.62 -12.95 5.65
C ASN A 329 -28.76 -11.43 5.50
N TRP A 330 -28.72 -10.92 4.26
CA TRP A 330 -28.86 -9.49 4.03
C TRP A 330 -30.25 -8.94 4.37
N LYS A 331 -31.32 -9.69 4.09
CA LYS A 331 -32.69 -9.32 4.53
C LYS A 331 -32.84 -9.31 6.05
N LYS A 332 -32.13 -10.19 6.77
CA LYS A 332 -32.09 -10.15 8.24
C LYS A 332 -31.37 -8.89 8.73
N ALA A 333 -30.25 -8.52 8.11
CA ALA A 333 -29.51 -7.30 8.42
C ALA A 333 -30.32 -6.03 8.12
N GLU A 334 -31.02 -5.97 6.99
CA GLU A 334 -31.91 -4.88 6.60
C GLU A 334 -33.03 -4.66 7.63
N ARG A 335 -33.64 -5.75 8.12
CA ARG A 335 -34.65 -5.69 9.20
C ARG A 335 -34.06 -5.23 10.53
N ALA A 336 -32.85 -5.68 10.87
CA ALA A 336 -32.16 -5.28 12.09
C ALA A 336 -31.74 -3.81 12.06
N ALA A 337 -31.44 -3.27 10.87
CA ALA A 337 -31.07 -1.87 10.67
C ALA A 337 -32.25 -0.90 10.90
N GLY A 338 -33.51 -1.36 10.80
CA GLY A 338 -34.69 -0.70 11.37
C GLY A 338 -34.88 0.80 11.05
N GLY A 339 -34.29 1.32 9.97
CA GLY A 339 -34.23 2.76 9.68
C GLY A 339 -32.98 3.23 8.93
N GLY A 340 -31.93 2.41 8.84
CA GLY A 340 -30.71 2.67 8.06
C GLY A 340 -29.45 2.26 8.82
N VAL A 341 -28.28 2.55 8.26
CA VAL A 341 -26.98 2.31 8.93
C VAL A 341 -26.25 3.63 9.15
N SER A 342 -25.49 3.74 10.24
CA SER A 342 -24.68 4.93 10.48
C SER A 342 -23.57 5.07 9.43
N PHE A 343 -23.04 6.28 9.25
CA PHE A 343 -21.90 6.52 8.35
C PHE A 343 -20.69 5.63 8.71
N ALA A 344 -20.39 5.49 10.00
CA ALA A 344 -19.27 4.67 10.47
C ALA A 344 -19.47 3.19 10.12
N GLU A 345 -20.68 2.65 10.31
CA GLU A 345 -21.00 1.27 9.93
C GLU A 345 -20.93 1.05 8.42
N ALA A 346 -21.46 1.99 7.63
CA ALA A 346 -21.40 1.94 6.17
C ALA A 346 -19.96 1.87 5.65
N VAL A 347 -19.06 2.72 6.17
CA VAL A 347 -17.64 2.71 5.75
C VAL A 347 -16.94 1.42 6.21
N ARG A 348 -17.26 0.88 7.39
CA ARG A 348 -16.72 -0.42 7.84
C ARG A 348 -17.15 -1.56 6.93
N MET A 349 -18.44 -1.60 6.56
CA MET A 349 -19.00 -2.56 5.62
C MET A 349 -18.29 -2.50 4.26
N LEU A 350 -18.13 -1.29 3.70
CA LEU A 350 -17.43 -1.07 2.43
C LEU A 350 -15.93 -1.42 2.48
N SER A 351 -15.31 -1.29 3.64
CA SER A 351 -13.87 -1.58 3.81
C SER A 351 -13.59 -3.09 3.94
N GLY A 352 -14.61 -3.94 4.06
CA GLY A 352 -14.44 -5.38 4.27
C GLY A 352 -13.85 -5.75 5.64
N VAL A 353 -13.85 -4.82 6.61
CA VAL A 353 -13.39 -5.10 7.97
C VAL A 353 -14.53 -5.78 8.73
N PRO A 354 -14.36 -7.02 9.24
CA PRO A 354 -15.45 -7.75 9.89
C PRO A 354 -16.07 -6.96 11.04
N ALA A 355 -17.39 -6.85 11.04
CA ALA A 355 -18.17 -6.33 12.16
C ALA A 355 -18.23 -7.41 13.26
N GLY A 356 -17.13 -7.59 14.00
CA GLY A 356 -17.05 -8.37 15.23
C GLY A 356 -17.90 -9.65 15.29
N GLY A 357 -17.42 -10.73 14.68
CA GLY A 357 -17.88 -12.11 14.86
C GLY A 357 -16.70 -13.01 15.22
N GLY A 358 -16.96 -14.14 15.88
CA GLY A 358 -15.91 -15.10 16.25
C GLY A 358 -15.29 -15.80 15.02
N PRO A 359 -14.24 -16.63 15.20
CA PRO A 359 -13.61 -17.38 14.10
C PRO A 359 -14.59 -18.22 13.29
N ALA A 360 -15.64 -18.76 13.93
CA ALA A 360 -16.67 -19.57 13.30
C ALA A 360 -17.60 -18.77 12.34
N ASP A 361 -17.76 -17.46 12.55
CA ASP A 361 -18.55 -16.61 11.64
C ASP A 361 -17.73 -16.20 10.40
N ALA A 362 -16.39 -16.22 10.51
CA ALA A 362 -15.49 -15.84 9.42
C ALA A 362 -15.44 -16.89 8.29
N ASP A 363 -15.47 -18.18 8.62
CA ASP A 363 -15.45 -19.25 7.62
C ASP A 363 -16.76 -19.33 6.81
N ALA A 364 -17.91 -19.13 7.47
CA ALA A 364 -19.21 -19.04 6.80
C ALA A 364 -19.35 -17.76 5.95
N ALA A 365 -18.80 -16.64 6.43
CA ALA A 365 -18.74 -15.39 5.67
C ALA A 365 -17.81 -15.49 4.46
N ALA A 366 -16.67 -16.18 4.58
CA ALA A 366 -15.73 -16.38 3.47
C ALA A 366 -16.32 -17.25 2.34
N ALA A 367 -17.02 -18.33 2.68
CA ALA A 367 -17.66 -19.22 1.70
C ALA A 367 -18.79 -18.54 0.89
N THR A 368 -19.37 -17.47 1.43
CA THR A 368 -20.43 -16.69 0.80
C THR A 368 -19.98 -15.30 0.32
N ALA A 369 -18.75 -14.89 0.64
CA ALA A 369 -18.19 -13.59 0.29
C ALA A 369 -18.17 -13.36 -1.23
N GLU A 370 -17.87 -14.39 -2.02
CA GLU A 370 -17.82 -14.25 -3.48
C GLU A 370 -19.20 -14.09 -4.14
N TRP A 371 -20.27 -14.38 -3.38
CA TRP A 371 -21.67 -14.26 -3.79
C TRP A 371 -22.35 -13.01 -3.20
N SER A 372 -21.60 -12.24 -2.40
CA SER A 372 -22.06 -11.09 -1.64
C SER A 372 -21.29 -9.83 -2.03
N GLY A 373 -21.99 -8.74 -2.32
CA GLY A 373 -21.38 -7.44 -2.65
C GLY A 373 -21.82 -6.33 -1.70
N ILE A 374 -21.00 -5.29 -1.56
CA ILE A 374 -21.38 -4.05 -0.86
C ILE A 374 -20.97 -2.89 -1.75
N LYS A 375 -21.91 -1.97 -2.03
CA LYS A 375 -21.72 -0.80 -2.89
C LYS A 375 -22.12 0.46 -2.14
N ALA A 376 -21.31 1.50 -2.30
CA ALA A 376 -21.71 2.83 -1.90
C ALA A 376 -22.75 3.34 -2.90
N GLY A 377 -23.84 3.91 -2.39
CA GLY A 377 -24.79 4.67 -3.19
C GLY A 377 -24.20 6.02 -3.60
N GLY A 378 -24.86 6.71 -4.53
CA GLY A 378 -24.32 7.91 -5.17
C GLY A 378 -23.87 9.01 -4.20
N TRP A 379 -24.64 9.27 -3.14
CA TRP A 379 -24.28 10.26 -2.12
C TRP A 379 -23.06 9.84 -1.28
N LEU A 380 -23.04 8.59 -0.81
CA LEU A 380 -21.94 8.08 0.01
C LEU A 380 -20.63 8.00 -0.77
N ASP A 381 -20.69 7.56 -2.03
CA ASP A 381 -19.52 7.48 -2.91
C ASP A 381 -18.91 8.86 -3.17
N ALA A 382 -19.74 9.84 -3.53
CA ALA A 382 -19.31 11.24 -3.71
C ALA A 382 -18.74 11.85 -2.41
N THR A 383 -19.36 11.54 -1.26
CA THR A 383 -18.87 12.01 0.04
C THR A 383 -17.51 11.41 0.37
N LEU A 384 -17.33 10.10 0.19
CA LEU A 384 -16.05 9.42 0.40
C LEU A 384 -14.96 9.91 -0.57
N ALA A 385 -15.32 10.20 -1.82
CA ALA A 385 -14.41 10.80 -2.79
C ALA A 385 -13.90 12.16 -2.31
N ARG A 386 -14.79 13.06 -1.88
CA ARG A 386 -14.43 14.38 -1.34
C ARG A 386 -13.62 14.31 -0.05
N LEU A 387 -13.87 13.31 0.80
CA LEU A 387 -13.08 13.08 2.01
C LEU A 387 -11.64 12.60 1.70
N ARG A 388 -11.49 11.78 0.65
CA ARG A 388 -10.19 11.25 0.20
C ARG A 388 -9.38 12.26 -0.60
N ASP A 389 -10.07 13.10 -1.37
CA ASP A 389 -9.47 14.16 -2.18
C ASP A 389 -10.08 15.52 -1.84
N PRO A 390 -9.53 16.20 -0.82
CA PRO A 390 -10.04 17.50 -0.40
C PRO A 390 -9.85 18.62 -1.43
N SER A 391 -9.09 18.40 -2.52
CA SER A 391 -8.96 19.40 -3.58
C SER A 391 -10.26 19.64 -4.35
N GLN A 392 -11.20 18.68 -4.26
CA GLN A 392 -12.56 18.78 -4.81
C GLN A 392 -13.51 19.58 -3.93
N LEU A 393 -13.07 19.99 -2.73
CA LEU A 393 -13.83 20.89 -1.88
C LEU A 393 -13.60 22.32 -2.35
N ASP A 394 -14.66 23.12 -2.31
CA ASP A 394 -14.54 24.56 -2.52
C ASP A 394 -13.50 25.10 -1.53
N ALA A 395 -12.46 25.74 -2.06
CA ALA A 395 -11.45 26.39 -1.24
C ALA A 395 -12.17 27.38 -0.32
N ALA A 396 -11.84 27.36 0.97
CA ALA A 396 -12.43 28.30 1.92
C ALA A 396 -12.31 29.72 1.35
N SER A 397 -13.46 30.40 1.24
CA SER A 397 -13.54 31.81 0.84
C SER A 397 -12.63 32.66 1.74
N ALA A 398 -12.33 33.90 1.33
CA ALA A 398 -11.63 34.83 2.20
C ALA A 398 -12.28 34.84 3.60
N ILE A 399 -11.46 34.73 4.65
CA ILE A 399 -11.88 34.76 6.06
C ILE A 399 -11.51 36.15 6.58
N PRO A 400 -12.39 37.16 6.51
CA PRO A 400 -11.97 38.56 6.68
C PRO A 400 -11.44 38.86 8.08
N ALA A 401 -11.87 38.08 9.09
CA ALA A 401 -11.41 38.22 10.47
C ALA A 401 -10.03 37.59 10.74
N LEU A 402 -9.46 36.85 9.77
CA LEU A 402 -8.13 36.26 9.89
C LEU A 402 -7.07 37.27 9.44
N ARG A 403 -6.16 37.65 10.34
CA ARG A 403 -5.05 38.59 10.09
C ARG A 403 -3.82 37.89 9.48
N ALA A 404 -4.06 37.08 8.46
CA ALA A 404 -3.01 36.42 7.69
C ALA A 404 -3.57 35.85 6.38
N GLU A 405 -2.71 35.75 5.37
CA GLU A 405 -3.05 35.08 4.13
C GLU A 405 -2.75 33.57 4.25
N LEU A 406 -3.78 32.74 4.04
CA LEU A 406 -3.62 31.29 4.00
C LEU A 406 -2.95 30.88 2.70
N ARG A 407 -1.93 30.01 2.80
CA ARG A 407 -1.33 29.36 1.64
C ARG A 407 -2.35 28.46 0.93
N PRO A 408 -2.19 28.14 -0.37
CA PRO A 408 -3.16 27.33 -1.12
C PRO A 408 -3.52 26.01 -0.43
N TYR A 409 -2.52 25.26 0.07
CA TYR A 409 -2.78 24.04 0.81
C TYR A 409 -3.54 24.31 2.12
N GLN A 410 -3.24 25.41 2.83
CA GLN A 410 -3.95 25.74 4.07
C GLN A 410 -5.43 26.03 3.80
N LYS A 411 -5.78 26.70 2.68
CA LYS A 411 -7.18 26.91 2.27
C LYS A 411 -7.91 25.59 2.06
N ILE A 412 -7.28 24.63 1.38
CA ILE A 412 -7.81 23.27 1.19
C ILE A 412 -8.00 22.58 2.54
N GLY A 413 -7.02 22.70 3.45
CA GLY A 413 -7.10 22.09 4.78
C GLY A 413 -8.21 22.68 5.65
N VAL A 414 -8.44 23.99 5.59
CA VAL A 414 -9.58 24.64 6.26
C VAL A 414 -10.91 24.18 5.66
N GLY A 415 -11.01 24.09 4.33
CA GLY A 415 -12.20 23.56 3.66
C GLY A 415 -12.50 22.11 4.07
N TRP A 416 -11.47 21.27 4.17
CA TRP A 416 -11.57 19.91 4.67
C TRP A 416 -12.05 19.85 6.13
N LEU A 417 -11.44 20.63 7.03
CA LEU A 417 -11.86 20.69 8.43
C LEU A 417 -13.31 21.16 8.59
N ARG A 418 -13.74 22.14 7.76
CA ARG A 418 -15.12 22.61 7.72
C ARG A 418 -16.06 21.48 7.28
N PHE A 419 -15.75 20.79 6.18
CA PHE A 419 -16.55 19.68 5.66
C PHE A 419 -16.67 18.54 6.69
N MET A 420 -15.57 18.17 7.34
CA MET A 420 -15.57 17.20 8.45
C MET A 420 -16.47 17.64 9.60
N THR A 421 -16.46 18.95 9.92
CA THR A 421 -17.29 19.51 11.00
C THR A 421 -18.78 19.52 10.64
N GLU A 422 -19.13 19.86 9.39
CA GLU A 422 -20.50 19.80 8.87
C GLU A 422 -21.07 18.38 8.92
N LEU A 423 -20.24 17.38 8.58
CA LEU A 423 -20.57 15.96 8.69
C LEU A 423 -20.40 15.38 10.10
N ARG A 424 -20.00 16.20 11.09
CA ARG A 424 -19.66 15.80 12.47
C ARG A 424 -18.71 14.60 12.56
N LEU A 425 -17.83 14.44 11.58
CA LEU A 425 -16.80 13.41 11.56
C LEU A 425 -15.57 13.89 12.34
N GLY A 426 -14.90 12.96 13.02
CA GLY A 426 -13.64 13.24 13.69
C GLY A 426 -12.52 13.46 12.67
N ALA A 427 -11.74 14.54 12.81
CA ALA A 427 -10.71 14.94 11.86
C ALA A 427 -9.29 14.85 12.45
N CYS A 428 -8.39 14.15 11.76
CA CYS A 428 -6.96 14.11 12.09
C CYS A 428 -6.18 15.00 11.11
N LEU A 429 -5.77 16.19 11.54
CA LEU A 429 -4.88 17.05 10.78
C LEU A 429 -3.43 16.64 11.08
N ALA A 430 -2.89 15.81 10.21
CA ALA A 430 -1.61 15.14 10.33
C ALA A 430 -0.47 15.83 9.54
N ASP A 431 -0.58 17.14 9.29
CA ASP A 431 0.43 17.91 8.58
C ASP A 431 1.78 17.93 9.31
N ASP A 432 2.88 17.89 8.54
CA ASP A 432 4.23 18.07 9.07
C ASP A 432 4.35 19.35 9.93
N MET A 433 5.20 19.25 10.95
CA MET A 433 5.43 20.35 11.89
C MET A 433 5.94 21.60 11.15
N GLY A 434 5.26 22.74 11.33
CA GLY A 434 5.58 24.00 10.65
C GLY A 434 4.74 24.30 9.41
N LEU A 435 3.86 23.41 8.97
CA LEU A 435 2.90 23.70 7.88
C LEU A 435 1.72 24.59 8.32
N GLY A 436 1.65 24.97 9.60
CA GLY A 436 0.60 25.85 10.13
C GLY A 436 -0.70 25.10 10.44
N LYS A 437 -0.65 24.11 11.34
CA LYS A 437 -1.88 23.46 11.86
C LYS A 437 -2.70 24.44 12.72
N THR A 438 -2.02 25.22 13.56
CA THR A 438 -2.64 26.24 14.43
C THR A 438 -3.49 27.23 13.63
N ILE A 439 -2.91 27.88 12.62
CA ILE A 439 -3.62 28.87 11.80
C ILE A 439 -4.82 28.28 11.05
N GLN A 440 -4.76 27.00 10.63
CA GLN A 440 -5.89 26.32 10.00
C GLN A 440 -7.06 26.10 10.98
N VAL A 441 -6.76 25.74 12.24
CA VAL A 441 -7.79 25.61 13.29
C VAL A 441 -8.39 26.98 13.64
N LEU A 442 -7.57 28.03 13.77
CA LEU A 442 -8.07 29.38 14.05
C LEU A 442 -8.95 29.90 12.91
N ALA A 443 -8.56 29.66 11.66
CA ALA A 443 -9.34 29.98 10.47
C ALA A 443 -10.72 29.28 10.50
N LEU A 444 -10.77 27.99 10.85
CA LEU A 444 -12.04 27.27 11.02
C LEU A 444 -12.93 27.92 12.09
N LEU A 445 -12.37 28.22 13.28
CA LEU A 445 -13.16 28.81 14.38
C LEU A 445 -13.71 30.18 14.00
N LEU A 446 -12.95 31.00 13.28
CA LEU A 446 -13.41 32.29 12.76
C LEU A 446 -14.56 32.13 11.76
N THR A 447 -14.47 31.17 10.84
CA THR A 447 -15.56 30.86 9.90
C THR A 447 -16.83 30.47 10.65
N ARG A 448 -16.72 29.57 11.63
CA ARG A 448 -17.87 29.12 12.44
C ARG A 448 -18.51 30.25 13.25
N LYS A 449 -17.69 31.15 13.81
CA LYS A 449 -18.17 32.33 14.54
C LYS A 449 -19.01 33.25 13.63
N GLY A 450 -18.62 33.41 12.37
CA GLY A 450 -19.36 34.21 11.38
C GLY A 450 -20.70 33.59 10.97
N GLU A 451 -20.79 32.25 10.94
CA GLU A 451 -21.98 31.50 10.53
C GLU A 451 -23.09 31.43 11.60
N ARG A 452 -22.89 32.04 12.79
CA ARG A 452 -23.85 32.09 13.93
C ARG A 452 -24.33 30.73 14.45
N ALA A 453 -23.66 29.62 14.11
CA ALA A 453 -24.19 28.27 14.32
C ALA A 453 -23.81 27.59 15.65
N ALA A 454 -22.82 28.09 16.41
CA ALA A 454 -22.34 27.45 17.63
C ALA A 454 -22.54 28.35 18.86
N THR A 455 -23.34 27.88 19.82
CA THR A 455 -23.47 28.50 21.15
C THR A 455 -22.43 27.97 22.13
N GLU A 456 -21.85 26.80 21.85
CA GLU A 456 -20.91 26.10 22.69
C GLU A 456 -19.44 26.41 22.29
N PRO A 457 -18.52 26.53 23.26
CA PRO A 457 -17.11 26.83 22.98
C PRO A 457 -16.36 25.65 22.35
N CYS A 458 -15.22 25.98 21.72
CA CYS A 458 -14.17 25.01 21.37
C CYS A 458 -13.24 24.76 22.56
N LEU A 459 -12.95 23.51 22.89
CA LEU A 459 -11.91 23.12 23.86
C LEU A 459 -10.65 22.64 23.13
N LEU A 460 -9.55 23.37 23.30
CA LEU A 460 -8.22 22.92 22.91
C LEU A 460 -7.48 22.32 24.11
N VAL A 461 -7.04 21.07 23.96
CA VAL A 461 -6.18 20.39 24.93
C VAL A 461 -4.79 20.25 24.33
N ALA A 462 -3.79 20.86 24.96
CA ALA A 462 -2.42 20.88 24.47
C ALA A 462 -1.39 20.58 25.59
N PRO A 463 -0.16 20.19 25.27
CA PRO A 463 0.95 20.21 26.22
C PRO A 463 1.10 21.59 26.87
N ALA A 464 1.46 21.64 28.16
CA ALA A 464 1.59 22.89 28.91
C ALA A 464 2.56 23.89 28.26
N SER A 465 3.60 23.39 27.58
CA SER A 465 4.58 24.18 26.83
C SER A 465 3.99 24.92 25.63
N LEU A 466 2.88 24.44 25.06
CA LEU A 466 2.29 25.00 23.84
C LEU A 466 1.20 26.05 24.12
N LEU A 467 0.70 26.16 25.35
CA LEU A 467 -0.35 27.14 25.69
C LEU A 467 0.06 28.59 25.39
N ALA A 468 1.31 28.95 25.70
CA ALA A 468 1.83 30.29 25.42
C ALA A 468 1.95 30.58 23.92
N ASN A 469 2.30 29.57 23.12
CA ASN A 469 2.37 29.67 21.67
C ASN A 469 0.97 29.88 21.07
N TRP A 470 -0.01 29.06 21.48
CA TRP A 470 -1.40 29.22 21.06
C TRP A 470 -1.97 30.61 21.41
N ARG A 471 -1.70 31.11 22.63
CA ARG A 471 -2.06 32.49 23.01
C ARG A 471 -1.48 33.52 22.04
N ALA A 472 -0.19 33.41 21.70
CA ALA A 472 0.47 34.34 20.80
C ALA A 472 -0.12 34.26 19.37
N GLU A 473 -0.38 33.05 18.88
CA GLU A 473 -0.98 32.84 17.55
C GLU A 473 -2.43 33.33 17.48
N ILE A 474 -3.25 33.12 18.52
CA ILE A 474 -4.62 33.66 18.57
C ILE A 474 -4.59 35.19 18.51
N LEU A 475 -3.78 35.84 19.36
CA LEU A 475 -3.68 37.31 19.38
C LEU A 475 -3.14 37.88 18.06
N ARG A 476 -2.25 37.15 17.38
CA ARG A 476 -1.67 37.56 16.10
C ARG A 476 -2.64 37.38 14.94
N PHE A 477 -3.22 36.19 14.79
CA PHE A 477 -3.96 35.78 13.60
C PHE A 477 -5.47 35.93 13.74
N ALA A 478 -6.04 35.78 14.93
CA ALA A 478 -7.47 35.77 15.17
C ALA A 478 -7.88 36.60 16.41
N PRO A 479 -7.54 37.90 16.49
CA PRO A 479 -7.75 38.71 17.70
C PRO A 479 -9.23 38.96 18.04
N SER A 480 -10.15 38.68 17.12
CA SER A 480 -11.60 38.74 17.36
C SER A 480 -12.14 37.48 18.06
N LEU A 481 -11.35 36.42 18.22
CA LEU A 481 -11.72 35.26 19.03
C LEU A 481 -11.48 35.57 20.51
N THR A 482 -12.53 35.41 21.30
CA THR A 482 -12.46 35.44 22.75
C THR A 482 -11.96 34.08 23.25
N PHE A 483 -10.94 34.08 24.10
CA PHE A 483 -10.39 32.84 24.63
C PHE A 483 -10.00 32.93 26.11
N ARG A 484 -9.94 31.78 26.77
CA ARG A 484 -9.47 31.64 28.16
C ARG A 484 -8.59 30.42 28.33
N ILE A 485 -7.50 30.56 29.10
CA ILE A 485 -6.62 29.43 29.43
C ILE A 485 -6.95 28.94 30.85
N LEU A 486 -7.45 27.71 30.97
CA LEU A 486 -7.73 27.06 32.23
C LEU A 486 -6.48 26.34 32.73
N HIS A 487 -5.56 27.11 33.31
CA HIS A 487 -4.36 26.59 33.97
C HIS A 487 -3.96 27.49 35.15
N PRO A 488 -3.54 26.92 36.31
CA PRO A 488 -3.20 27.71 37.49
C PRO A 488 -2.11 28.76 37.28
N SER A 489 -1.22 28.59 36.30
CA SER A 489 -0.17 29.57 36.00
C SER A 489 -0.66 30.84 35.30
N ASP A 490 -1.86 30.79 34.74
CA ASP A 490 -2.44 31.80 33.86
C ASP A 490 -3.65 32.51 34.50
N LEU A 491 -4.23 31.93 35.55
CA LEU A 491 -5.37 32.46 36.29
C LEU A 491 -4.93 32.99 37.66
N THR A 492 -5.66 34.00 38.15
CA THR A 492 -5.52 34.45 39.55
C THR A 492 -6.02 33.37 40.52
N PRO A 493 -5.61 33.37 41.79
CA PRO A 493 -6.11 32.40 42.78
C PRO A 493 -7.64 32.39 42.92
N ASP A 494 -8.28 33.55 42.81
CA ASP A 494 -9.74 33.68 42.93
C ASP A 494 -10.48 33.23 41.66
N ASP A 495 -9.95 33.55 40.48
CA ASP A 495 -10.43 32.98 39.22
C ASP A 495 -10.30 31.46 39.21
N TRP A 496 -9.18 30.94 39.72
CA TRP A 496 -8.93 29.51 39.80
C TRP A 496 -9.93 28.80 40.71
N LYS A 497 -10.22 29.37 41.90
CA LYS A 497 -11.30 28.87 42.78
C LYS A 497 -12.65 28.89 42.09
N THR A 498 -12.96 29.95 41.35
CA THR A 498 -14.22 30.09 40.61
C THR A 498 -14.37 29.00 39.55
N VAL A 499 -13.31 28.72 38.78
CA VAL A 499 -13.26 27.62 37.81
C VAL A 499 -13.50 26.26 38.47
N GLN A 500 -12.97 26.05 39.69
CA GLN A 500 -13.15 24.81 40.44
C GLN A 500 -14.59 24.64 40.97
N LEU A 501 -15.24 25.74 41.35
CA LEU A 501 -16.62 25.74 41.88
C LEU A 501 -17.65 25.60 40.76
N ASP A 502 -17.49 26.33 39.65
CA ASP A 502 -18.46 26.39 38.54
C ASP A 502 -17.74 26.54 37.19
N ALA A 503 -17.21 25.42 36.70
CA ALA A 503 -16.54 25.38 35.41
C ALA A 503 -17.45 25.80 34.22
N PRO A 504 -18.74 25.39 34.14
CA PRO A 504 -19.65 25.87 33.10
C PRO A 504 -19.73 27.39 33.03
N LYS A 505 -19.89 28.07 34.17
CA LYS A 505 -19.91 29.54 34.21
C LYS A 505 -18.57 30.15 33.82
N ALA A 506 -17.46 29.52 34.21
CA ALA A 506 -16.12 30.02 33.93
C ALA A 506 -15.72 29.95 32.44
N VAL A 507 -16.38 29.10 31.66
CA VAL A 507 -16.14 28.95 30.21
C VAL A 507 -17.19 29.64 29.33
N ALA A 508 -18.32 30.07 29.91
CA ALA A 508 -19.38 30.73 29.20
C ALA A 508 -18.91 32.06 28.56
N GLY A 509 -19.40 32.35 27.36
CA GLY A 509 -19.10 33.60 26.64
C GLY A 509 -17.73 33.65 25.95
N TYR A 510 -16.95 32.58 26.00
CA TYR A 510 -15.70 32.45 25.25
C TYR A 510 -15.91 31.61 23.99
N ASP A 511 -15.22 31.95 22.90
CA ASP A 511 -15.22 31.14 21.68
C ASP A 511 -14.31 29.91 21.84
N MET A 512 -13.22 30.05 22.61
CA MET A 512 -12.19 29.02 22.76
C MET A 512 -11.65 28.91 24.19
N ILE A 513 -11.54 27.68 24.69
CA ILE A 513 -10.95 27.35 25.98
C ILE A 513 -9.70 26.52 25.75
N LEU A 514 -8.58 26.90 26.39
CA LEU A 514 -7.31 26.18 26.30
C LEU A 514 -7.00 25.53 27.64
N THR A 515 -6.59 24.27 27.63
CA THR A 515 -6.12 23.59 28.86
C THR A 515 -5.12 22.48 28.52
N THR A 516 -4.69 21.72 29.52
CA THR A 516 -3.73 20.63 29.33
C THR A 516 -4.34 19.26 29.59
N TYR A 517 -3.72 18.22 29.01
CA TYR A 517 -4.11 16.82 29.23
C TYR A 517 -4.20 16.45 30.72
N GLY A 518 -3.25 16.95 31.53
CA GLY A 518 -3.25 16.75 32.97
C GLY A 518 -4.42 17.44 33.68
N MET A 519 -4.84 18.62 33.20
CA MET A 519 -5.98 19.34 33.76
C MET A 519 -7.31 18.65 33.45
N VAL A 520 -7.50 18.15 32.23
CA VAL A 520 -8.69 17.35 31.86
C VAL A 520 -8.83 16.12 32.76
N ALA A 521 -7.70 15.48 33.10
CA ALA A 521 -7.70 14.33 34.01
C ALA A 521 -8.06 14.66 35.46
N ARG A 522 -7.81 15.91 35.90
CA ARG A 522 -8.04 16.40 37.27
C ARG A 522 -9.41 17.06 37.44
N MET A 523 -9.93 17.73 36.42
CA MET A 523 -11.16 18.51 36.46
C MET A 523 -12.32 17.73 35.83
N GLU A 524 -13.03 16.96 36.64
CA GLU A 524 -14.20 16.18 36.18
C GLU A 524 -15.34 17.06 35.65
N SER A 525 -15.44 18.30 36.15
CA SER A 525 -16.44 19.26 35.70
C SER A 525 -16.36 19.56 34.19
N LEU A 526 -15.17 19.48 33.57
CA LEU A 526 -15.00 19.66 32.13
C LEU A 526 -15.72 18.60 31.29
N ARG A 527 -15.96 17.41 31.84
CA ARG A 527 -16.68 16.30 31.16
C ARG A 527 -18.18 16.51 31.10
N LYS A 528 -18.71 17.42 31.94
CA LYS A 528 -20.15 17.74 32.00
C LYS A 528 -20.54 18.85 31.02
N ILE A 529 -19.55 19.60 30.51
CA ILE A 529 -19.76 20.72 29.59
C ILE A 529 -19.93 20.17 28.16
N PRO A 530 -20.97 20.59 27.42
CA PRO A 530 -21.06 20.30 25.98
C PRO A 530 -20.10 21.22 25.22
N TRP A 531 -19.24 20.62 24.41
CA TRP A 531 -18.27 21.33 23.56
C TRP A 531 -18.70 21.23 22.09
N ASP A 532 -18.58 22.33 21.34
CA ASP A 532 -18.78 22.29 19.89
C ASP A 532 -17.66 21.48 19.22
N ILE A 533 -16.42 21.84 19.54
CA ILE A 533 -15.21 21.17 19.06
C ILE A 533 -14.33 20.81 20.26
N VAL A 534 -13.79 19.60 20.30
CA VAL A 534 -12.65 19.25 21.15
C VAL A 534 -11.45 18.96 20.25
N ALA A 535 -10.44 19.82 20.30
CA ALA A 535 -9.21 19.70 19.54
C ALA A 535 -8.06 19.28 20.47
N LEU A 536 -7.33 18.24 20.07
CA LEU A 536 -6.14 17.76 20.77
C LEU A 536 -4.90 18.17 19.98
N ASP A 537 -4.07 19.02 20.56
CA ASP A 537 -2.74 19.32 20.00
C ASP A 537 -1.70 18.34 20.54
N GLU A 538 -0.79 17.92 19.68
CA GLU A 538 0.13 16.80 19.93
C GLU A 538 -0.61 15.53 20.41
N ALA A 539 -1.59 15.09 19.60
CA ALA A 539 -2.51 13.99 19.92
C ALA A 539 -1.82 12.65 20.24
N GLN A 540 -0.53 12.48 19.97
CA GLN A 540 0.25 11.34 20.48
C GLN A 540 0.25 11.25 22.02
N ALA A 541 -0.12 12.31 22.74
CA ALA A 541 -0.31 12.29 24.18
C ALA A 541 -1.39 11.27 24.63
N ILE A 542 -2.32 10.89 23.74
CA ILE A 542 -3.36 9.89 24.02
C ILE A 542 -3.06 8.50 23.42
N LYS A 543 -1.81 8.22 22.99
CA LYS A 543 -1.45 6.95 22.35
C LYS A 543 -1.71 5.71 23.21
N ASN A 544 -1.64 5.84 24.53
CA ASN A 544 -1.94 4.75 25.46
C ASN A 544 -3.42 4.81 25.90
N PRO A 545 -4.29 3.87 25.48
CA PRO A 545 -5.69 3.82 25.90
C PRO A 545 -5.91 3.67 27.40
N ALA A 546 -4.97 3.03 28.10
CA ALA A 546 -5.10 2.76 29.52
C ALA A 546 -4.72 3.97 30.39
N ALA A 547 -4.08 4.99 29.83
CA ALA A 547 -3.65 6.16 30.58
C ALA A 547 -4.86 6.98 31.09
N ARG A 548 -4.78 7.47 32.33
CA ARG A 548 -5.83 8.27 32.97
C ARG A 548 -6.24 9.48 32.13
N GLN A 549 -5.26 10.18 31.54
CA GLN A 549 -5.53 11.34 30.68
C GLN A 549 -6.28 10.97 29.40
N THR A 550 -5.95 9.83 28.78
CA THR A 550 -6.61 9.34 27.57
C THR A 550 -8.08 9.04 27.84
N ARG A 551 -8.37 8.34 28.94
CA ARG A 551 -9.76 8.06 29.36
C ARG A 551 -10.54 9.35 29.61
N ALA A 552 -9.96 10.27 30.38
CA ALA A 552 -10.60 11.54 30.71
C ALA A 552 -10.90 12.41 29.46
N VAL A 553 -10.01 12.42 28.47
CA VAL A 553 -10.22 13.14 27.21
C VAL A 553 -11.31 12.47 26.36
N LYS A 554 -11.36 11.14 26.31
CA LYS A 554 -12.38 10.39 25.56
C LYS A 554 -13.79 10.52 26.16
N GLU A 555 -13.89 10.79 27.46
CA GLU A 555 -15.15 11.05 28.16
C GLU A 555 -15.73 12.45 27.90
N LEU A 556 -14.98 13.35 27.25
CA LEU A 556 -15.48 14.70 26.92
C LEU A 556 -16.66 14.63 25.93
N ARG A 557 -17.70 15.41 26.24
CA ARG A 557 -18.89 15.57 25.39
C ARG A 557 -18.61 16.58 24.29
N ALA A 558 -18.38 16.11 23.08
CA ALA A 558 -18.03 16.95 21.94
C ALA A 558 -18.94 16.63 20.75
N ARG A 559 -19.44 17.67 20.06
CA ARG A 559 -20.14 17.50 18.76
C ARG A 559 -19.16 17.11 17.66
N GLN A 560 -17.95 17.64 17.71
CA GLN A 560 -16.88 17.40 16.75
C GLN A 560 -15.55 17.21 17.47
N ARG A 561 -14.68 16.33 16.95
CA ARG A 561 -13.38 16.00 17.54
C ARG A 561 -12.24 16.16 16.55
N MET A 562 -11.17 16.82 16.97
CA MET A 562 -9.97 17.03 16.14
C MET A 562 -8.72 16.52 16.83
N ALA A 563 -7.84 15.90 16.06
CA ALA A 563 -6.49 15.54 16.48
C ALA A 563 -5.49 16.26 15.58
N LEU A 564 -4.58 17.02 16.18
CA LEU A 564 -3.47 17.69 15.52
C LEU A 564 -2.19 16.95 15.93
N THR A 565 -1.45 16.44 14.95
CA THR A 565 -0.19 15.72 15.24
C THR A 565 0.69 15.71 13.99
N GLY A 566 2.01 15.80 14.15
CA GLY A 566 2.92 15.56 13.01
C GLY A 566 3.13 14.08 12.71
N THR A 567 2.79 13.20 13.66
CA THR A 567 3.13 11.77 13.64
C THR A 567 1.95 10.96 14.15
N PRO A 568 0.88 10.77 13.35
CA PRO A 568 -0.32 10.04 13.78
C PRO A 568 -0.05 8.56 14.07
N VAL A 569 1.06 8.01 13.58
CA VAL A 569 1.57 6.67 13.91
C VAL A 569 3.05 6.82 14.26
N GLU A 570 3.39 6.67 15.54
CA GLU A 570 4.79 6.77 15.99
C GLU A 570 5.48 5.40 15.96
N ASN A 571 4.95 4.43 16.72
CA ASN A 571 5.68 3.19 17.00
C ASN A 571 4.87 1.94 16.69
N ARG A 572 3.55 1.97 16.89
CA ARG A 572 2.68 0.80 16.74
C ARG A 572 1.31 1.19 16.17
N LEU A 573 0.67 0.26 15.46
CA LEU A 573 -0.71 0.43 14.97
C LEU A 573 -1.73 0.63 16.11
N GLY A 574 -1.41 0.25 17.35
CA GLY A 574 -2.22 0.55 18.53
C GLY A 574 -2.31 2.05 18.85
N ASP A 575 -1.29 2.84 18.48
CA ASP A 575 -1.30 4.30 18.64
C ASP A 575 -2.40 4.92 17.76
N LEU A 576 -2.52 4.42 16.52
CA LEU A 576 -3.56 4.80 15.57
C LEU A 576 -4.96 4.50 16.12
N TRP A 577 -5.15 3.30 16.69
CA TRP A 577 -6.43 2.91 17.27
C TRP A 577 -6.87 3.88 18.36
N SER A 578 -5.97 4.28 19.27
CA SER A 578 -6.33 5.17 20.37
C SER A 578 -6.79 6.55 19.89
N ILE A 579 -6.13 7.10 18.86
CA ILE A 579 -6.51 8.37 18.23
C ILE A 579 -7.86 8.24 17.53
N PHE A 580 -8.07 7.17 16.76
CA PHE A 580 -9.34 6.94 16.07
C PHE A 580 -10.50 6.67 17.00
N ASP A 581 -10.28 6.00 18.12
CA ASP A 581 -11.28 5.80 19.16
C ASP A 581 -11.66 7.11 19.86
N PHE A 582 -10.75 8.11 19.90
CA PHE A 582 -11.14 9.47 20.25
C PHE A 582 -11.93 10.14 19.11
N LEU A 583 -11.43 10.13 17.88
CA LEU A 583 -12.05 10.84 16.75
C LEU A 583 -13.45 10.34 16.40
N ASN A 584 -13.59 9.03 16.21
CA ASN A 584 -14.82 8.35 15.80
C ASN A 584 -14.95 7.05 16.61
N PRO A 585 -15.47 7.12 17.86
CA PRO A 585 -15.64 5.97 18.72
C PRO A 585 -16.37 4.82 18.01
N GLY A 586 -15.84 3.61 18.10
CA GLY A 586 -16.42 2.42 17.48
C GLY A 586 -16.07 2.20 15.99
N LEU A 587 -15.47 3.15 15.27
CA LEU A 587 -15.10 2.95 13.85
C LEU A 587 -14.13 1.78 13.64
N LEU A 588 -13.16 1.62 14.53
CA LEU A 588 -12.19 0.51 14.49
C LEU A 588 -12.57 -0.66 15.42
N GLY A 589 -13.76 -0.65 16.00
CA GLY A 589 -14.18 -1.58 17.05
C GLY A 589 -13.36 -1.45 18.34
N SER A 590 -13.50 -2.44 19.22
CA SER A 590 -12.76 -2.47 20.49
C SER A 590 -11.25 -2.68 20.27
N ALA A 591 -10.43 -2.25 21.24
CA ALA A 591 -8.98 -2.45 21.20
C ALA A 591 -8.59 -3.92 20.99
N ARG A 592 -9.35 -4.86 21.56
CA ARG A 592 -9.12 -6.31 21.42
C ARG A 592 -9.41 -6.79 20.00
N GLN A 593 -10.55 -6.38 19.42
CA GLN A 593 -10.91 -6.72 18.04
C GLN A 593 -9.89 -6.15 17.05
N PHE A 594 -9.50 -4.89 17.23
CA PHE A 594 -8.50 -4.24 16.38
C PHE A 594 -7.13 -4.96 16.45
N ALA A 595 -6.67 -5.30 17.65
CA ALA A 595 -5.41 -6.03 17.82
C ALA A 595 -5.45 -7.43 17.16
N GLN A 596 -6.59 -8.12 17.23
CA GLN A 596 -6.77 -9.40 16.57
C GLN A 596 -6.76 -9.26 15.04
N TYR A 597 -7.45 -8.27 14.50
CA TYR A 597 -7.48 -7.96 13.07
C TYR A 597 -6.08 -7.62 12.53
N VAL A 598 -5.32 -6.77 13.23
CA VAL A 598 -3.93 -6.47 12.85
C VAL A 598 -3.06 -7.73 12.83
N LYS A 599 -3.29 -8.66 13.76
CA LYS A 599 -2.55 -9.92 13.84
C LYS A 599 -2.89 -10.88 12.70
N SER A 600 -4.15 -10.93 12.23
CA SER A 600 -4.53 -11.76 11.07
C SER A 600 -3.95 -11.19 9.77
N CYS A 601 -4.04 -9.88 9.56
CA CYS A 601 -3.44 -9.22 8.38
C CYS A 601 -1.93 -9.51 8.20
N ALA A 602 -1.20 -9.66 9.32
CA ALA A 602 0.22 -9.97 9.29
C ALA A 602 0.54 -11.46 8.98
N ARG A 603 -0.40 -12.38 9.20
CA ARG A 603 -0.23 -13.82 8.95
C ARG A 603 -0.61 -14.22 7.53
N ASP A 604 -1.69 -13.63 7.02
CA ASP A 604 -2.34 -14.12 5.79
C ASP A 604 -1.80 -13.42 4.52
N GLY A 605 -0.77 -12.58 4.63
CA GLY A 605 -0.19 -11.84 3.49
C GLY A 605 -1.11 -10.81 2.84
N GLY A 606 -2.38 -10.71 3.26
CA GLY A 606 -3.43 -9.85 2.67
C GLY A 606 -3.26 -8.33 2.86
N GLY A 607 -2.20 -7.89 3.54
CA GLY A 607 -1.86 -6.48 3.69
C GLY A 607 -2.85 -5.66 4.52
N PHE A 608 -2.62 -4.34 4.60
CA PHE A 608 -3.41 -3.39 5.39
C PHE A 608 -4.34 -2.52 4.53
N GLY A 609 -4.72 -2.99 3.33
CA GLY A 609 -5.51 -2.21 2.36
C GLY A 609 -6.87 -1.75 2.90
N ALA A 610 -7.64 -2.69 3.45
CA ALA A 610 -8.94 -2.44 4.07
C ALA A 610 -8.86 -1.42 5.24
N LEU A 611 -7.87 -1.59 6.14
CA LEU A 611 -7.65 -0.64 7.23
C LEU A 611 -7.31 0.76 6.72
N ARG A 612 -6.49 0.85 5.67
CA ARG A 612 -6.14 2.14 5.05
C ARG A 612 -7.38 2.80 4.45
N ALA A 613 -8.20 2.05 3.71
CA ALA A 613 -9.44 2.56 3.14
C ALA A 613 -10.42 3.10 4.20
N LEU A 614 -10.45 2.46 5.37
CA LEU A 614 -11.26 2.87 6.52
C LEU A 614 -10.72 4.12 7.23
N ALA A 615 -9.39 4.25 7.36
CA ALA A 615 -8.74 5.33 8.11
C ALA A 615 -8.52 6.61 7.30
N THR A 616 -8.13 6.48 6.02
CA THR A 616 -7.74 7.60 5.15
C THR A 616 -8.75 8.75 5.09
N PRO A 617 -10.07 8.53 5.00
CA PRO A 617 -11.05 9.63 4.93
C PRO A 617 -11.00 10.61 6.12
N TYR A 618 -10.44 10.18 7.25
CA TYR A 618 -10.39 10.95 8.49
C TYR A 618 -9.01 11.59 8.74
N VAL A 619 -8.03 11.38 7.85
CA VAL A 619 -6.64 11.83 8.04
C VAL A 619 -6.20 12.67 6.85
N LEU A 620 -5.98 13.97 7.08
CA LEU A 620 -5.32 14.85 6.14
C LEU A 620 -3.85 14.97 6.50
N ARG A 621 -2.96 14.40 5.69
CA ARG A 621 -1.50 14.42 5.91
C ARG A 621 -0.78 15.03 4.71
N ARG A 622 0.01 16.07 4.96
CA ARG A 622 0.90 16.69 3.97
C ARG A 622 2.31 16.79 4.51
N MET A 623 3.28 16.49 3.65
CA MET A 623 4.71 16.47 3.99
C MET A 623 5.40 17.70 3.43
N LYS A 624 6.48 18.17 4.07
CA LYS A 624 7.27 19.29 3.53
C LYS A 624 7.96 18.97 2.20
N THR A 625 8.18 17.69 1.93
CA THR A 625 8.76 17.19 0.69
C THR A 625 7.76 17.15 -0.48
N ASP A 626 6.47 17.40 -0.23
CA ASP A 626 5.48 17.50 -1.30
C ASP A 626 5.62 18.86 -2.01
N LYS A 627 6.13 18.83 -3.25
CA LYS A 627 6.33 20.03 -4.08
C LYS A 627 5.05 20.82 -4.33
N ARG A 628 3.86 20.23 -4.14
CA ARG A 628 2.56 20.92 -4.23
C ARG A 628 2.23 21.76 -2.99
N VAL A 629 2.96 21.55 -1.89
CA VAL A 629 2.73 22.17 -0.57
C VAL A 629 3.74 23.29 -0.30
N ILE A 630 5.01 23.09 -0.67
CA ILE A 630 6.10 24.04 -0.44
C ILE A 630 7.00 24.09 -1.68
N ALA A 631 7.15 25.29 -2.26
CA ALA A 631 8.17 25.60 -3.27
C ALA A 631 9.39 26.34 -2.68
N ASP A 632 9.23 26.99 -1.52
CA ASP A 632 10.15 28.05 -1.04
C ASP A 632 10.99 27.72 0.22
N LEU A 633 10.93 26.49 0.76
CA LEU A 633 11.83 26.12 1.87
C LEU A 633 13.11 25.48 1.29
N PRO A 634 14.31 25.91 1.74
CA PRO A 634 15.54 25.24 1.37
C PRO A 634 15.51 23.78 1.83
N GLU A 635 16.12 22.90 1.05
CA GLU A 635 16.18 21.47 1.38
C GLU A 635 16.86 21.26 2.75
N LYS A 636 16.24 20.45 3.61
CA LYS A 636 16.86 20.04 4.87
C LYS A 636 17.99 19.06 4.55
N THR A 637 19.23 19.52 4.66
CA THR A 637 20.40 18.63 4.58
C THR A 637 20.62 17.93 5.92
N GLU A 638 20.64 16.60 5.91
CA GLU A 638 20.96 15.79 7.08
C GLU A 638 22.32 15.13 6.92
N VAL A 639 23.27 15.54 7.77
CA VAL A 639 24.65 15.01 7.74
C VAL A 639 24.92 14.30 9.06
N LYS A 640 25.26 13.02 8.98
CA LYS A 640 25.70 12.25 10.16
C LYS A 640 27.15 12.60 10.47
N ALA A 641 27.38 13.30 11.58
CA ALA A 641 28.72 13.56 12.09
C ALA A 641 29.19 12.37 12.95
N TRP A 642 30.03 11.53 12.38
CA TRP A 642 30.65 10.41 13.09
C TRP A 642 31.82 10.91 13.96
N CYS A 643 31.98 10.33 15.15
CA CYS A 643 33.10 10.57 16.04
C CYS A 643 33.54 9.24 16.68
N GLY A 644 34.85 9.05 16.86
CA GLY A 644 35.39 7.96 17.67
C GLY A 644 35.19 8.22 19.17
N LEU A 645 35.47 7.20 19.99
CA LEU A 645 35.59 7.39 21.44
C LEU A 645 36.97 7.96 21.76
N ALA A 646 37.05 8.97 22.63
CA ALA A 646 38.31 9.42 23.19
C ALA A 646 38.93 8.31 24.08
N PRO A 647 40.26 8.30 24.33
CA PRO A 647 40.91 7.24 25.10
C PRO A 647 40.26 6.96 26.46
N LYS A 648 39.90 8.02 27.21
CA LYS A 648 39.20 7.90 28.50
C LYS A 648 37.79 7.32 28.35
N GLN A 649 37.07 7.66 27.28
CA GLN A 649 35.77 7.06 26.98
C GLN A 649 35.90 5.59 26.64
N ALA A 650 36.88 5.22 25.81
CA ALA A 650 37.09 3.85 25.39
C ALA A 650 37.39 2.94 26.59
N ALA A 651 38.30 3.35 27.47
CA ALA A 651 38.63 2.60 28.68
C ALA A 651 37.40 2.40 29.61
N LEU A 652 36.64 3.47 29.88
CA LEU A 652 35.41 3.38 30.69
C LEU A 652 34.34 2.52 30.01
N TYR A 653 34.22 2.62 28.70
CA TYR A 653 33.24 1.85 27.93
C TYR A 653 33.57 0.36 27.98
N GLU A 654 34.82 -0.02 27.73
CA GLU A 654 35.30 -1.40 27.80
C GLU A 654 35.14 -1.99 29.20
N GLN A 655 35.53 -1.26 30.25
CA GLN A 655 35.29 -1.67 31.63
C GLN A 655 33.78 -1.93 31.88
N THR A 656 32.93 -1.03 31.39
CA THR A 656 31.47 -1.15 31.54
C THR A 656 30.90 -2.36 30.77
N VAL A 657 31.49 -2.72 29.63
CA VAL A 657 31.11 -3.93 28.87
C VAL A 657 31.43 -5.20 29.67
N HIS A 658 32.61 -5.28 30.28
CA HIS A 658 32.97 -6.41 31.14
C HIS A 658 32.03 -6.53 32.35
N GLU A 659 31.78 -5.42 33.04
CA GLU A 659 30.84 -5.41 34.16
C GLU A 659 29.41 -5.82 33.76
N LEU A 660 28.96 -5.44 32.55
CA LEU A 660 27.67 -5.87 32.03
C LEU A 660 27.64 -7.38 31.79
N ALA A 661 28.71 -7.94 31.22
CA ALA A 661 28.80 -9.37 30.95
C ALA A 661 28.67 -10.19 32.25
N ASP A 662 29.34 -9.75 33.31
CA ASP A 662 29.25 -10.36 34.63
C ASP A 662 27.84 -10.22 35.23
N ALA A 663 27.27 -9.01 35.20
CA ALA A 663 25.95 -8.73 35.77
C ALA A 663 24.80 -9.46 35.03
N VAL A 664 24.93 -9.65 33.71
CA VAL A 664 23.95 -10.38 32.90
C VAL A 664 24.04 -11.88 33.12
N SER A 665 25.25 -12.40 33.37
CA SER A 665 25.46 -13.83 33.67
C SER A 665 24.85 -14.21 35.02
N ALA A 666 24.75 -13.26 35.95
CA ALA A 666 24.17 -13.45 37.29
C ALA A 666 22.64 -13.18 37.38
N ALA A 667 21.97 -12.77 36.30
CA ALA A 667 20.56 -12.32 36.35
C ALA A 667 19.64 -13.07 35.38
N GLU A 668 18.43 -13.42 35.82
CA GLU A 668 17.42 -14.10 34.99
C GLU A 668 16.15 -13.25 34.75
N GLY A 669 15.41 -13.61 33.68
CA GLY A 669 14.08 -13.08 33.39
C GLY A 669 13.98 -11.54 33.34
N MET A 670 13.09 -10.98 34.17
CA MET A 670 12.81 -9.53 34.21
C MET A 670 13.96 -8.72 34.82
N GLN A 671 14.73 -9.30 35.75
CA GLN A 671 15.91 -8.64 36.33
C GLN A 671 17.00 -8.43 35.28
N ARG A 672 17.25 -9.43 34.43
CA ARG A 672 18.19 -9.33 33.31
C ARG A 672 17.85 -8.17 32.37
N ARG A 673 16.57 -7.97 32.04
CA ARG A 673 16.11 -6.83 31.22
C ARG A 673 16.36 -5.49 31.91
N GLY A 674 16.15 -5.42 33.22
CA GLY A 674 16.44 -4.22 34.01
C GLY A 674 17.92 -3.85 34.00
N VAL A 675 18.80 -4.83 34.20
CA VAL A 675 20.27 -4.66 34.16
C VAL A 675 20.71 -4.13 32.80
N VAL A 676 20.26 -4.74 31.70
CA VAL A 676 20.62 -4.29 30.33
C VAL A 676 20.18 -2.85 30.09
N LEU A 677 18.97 -2.47 30.50
CA LEU A 677 18.48 -1.09 30.34
C LEU A 677 19.31 -0.08 31.15
N ALA A 678 19.73 -0.43 32.37
CA ALA A 678 20.59 0.42 33.19
C ALA A 678 21.97 0.65 32.55
N TYR A 679 22.59 -0.41 32.03
CA TYR A 679 23.88 -0.31 31.35
C TYR A 679 23.78 0.43 30.00
N LEU A 680 22.68 0.29 29.25
CA LEU A 680 22.44 1.12 28.05
C LEU A 680 22.41 2.61 28.38
N MET A 681 21.84 2.99 29.53
CA MET A 681 21.92 4.37 30.02
C MET A 681 23.35 4.77 30.33
N ARG A 682 24.11 3.93 31.05
CA ARG A 682 25.53 4.18 31.35
C ARG A 682 26.38 4.37 30.09
N PHE A 683 26.23 3.49 29.09
CA PHE A 683 26.92 3.63 27.80
C PHE A 683 26.60 4.96 27.12
N LYS A 684 25.32 5.36 27.09
CA LYS A 684 24.93 6.66 26.53
C LYS A 684 25.59 7.83 27.26
N GLN A 685 25.74 7.75 28.58
CA GLN A 685 26.40 8.78 29.37
C GLN A 685 27.89 8.87 29.06
N ILE A 686 28.61 7.74 29.08
CA ILE A 686 30.04 7.64 28.72
C ILE A 686 30.28 8.17 27.30
N CYS A 687 29.45 7.78 26.33
CA CYS A 687 29.55 8.24 24.94
C CYS A 687 29.23 9.74 24.77
N ASN A 688 28.53 10.38 25.71
CA ASN A 688 28.38 11.84 25.71
C ASN A 688 29.63 12.52 26.27
N HIS A 689 30.08 12.10 27.45
CA HIS A 689 31.30 12.56 28.09
C HIS A 689 31.65 11.62 29.27
N PRO A 690 32.92 11.26 29.52
CA PRO A 690 33.32 10.48 30.71
C PRO A 690 32.74 11.02 32.01
N SER A 691 32.87 12.33 32.23
CA SER A 691 32.38 13.04 33.41
C SER A 691 30.86 13.13 33.55
N HIS A 692 30.10 12.86 32.49
CA HIS A 692 28.66 12.68 32.62
C HIS A 692 28.33 11.39 33.40
N TRP A 693 29.13 10.34 33.19
CA TRP A 693 29.03 9.10 33.96
C TRP A 693 29.71 9.23 35.33
N LEU A 694 30.94 9.74 35.38
CA LEU A 694 31.74 9.83 36.61
C LEU A 694 31.23 10.89 37.60
N ARG A 695 30.51 11.90 37.12
CA ARG A 695 29.99 13.04 37.91
C ARG A 695 31.08 13.80 38.67
N ASP A 696 32.29 13.83 38.13
CA ASP A 696 33.46 14.54 38.68
C ASP A 696 33.51 16.02 38.26
N GLY A 697 32.59 16.47 37.40
CA GLY A 697 32.48 17.86 36.95
C GLY A 697 33.46 18.26 35.84
N GLY A 698 34.35 17.38 35.38
CA GLY A 698 35.37 17.70 34.37
C GLY A 698 34.87 17.54 32.93
N PHE A 699 34.39 18.60 32.27
CA PHE A 699 33.92 18.50 30.87
C PHE A 699 34.97 18.95 29.84
N ALA A 700 36.18 18.39 29.93
CA ALA A 700 37.29 18.70 29.03
C ALA A 700 37.05 18.15 27.62
N GLU A 701 37.27 18.97 26.60
CA GLU A 701 36.99 18.62 25.21
C GLU A 701 37.74 17.36 24.76
N GLU A 702 39.01 17.24 25.14
CA GLU A 702 39.91 16.16 24.73
C GLU A 702 39.44 14.79 25.25
N GLU A 703 38.58 14.79 26.28
CA GLU A 703 38.05 13.58 26.88
C GLU A 703 36.76 13.07 26.21
N SER A 704 36.17 13.82 25.26
CA SER A 704 34.95 13.38 24.56
C SER A 704 35.05 13.57 23.05
N GLY A 705 34.93 12.46 22.31
CA GLY A 705 34.90 12.50 20.85
C GLY A 705 33.72 13.33 20.29
N LYS A 706 32.61 13.44 21.02
CA LYS A 706 31.51 14.32 20.62
C LYS A 706 31.85 15.80 20.79
N PHE A 707 32.57 16.18 21.85
CA PHE A 707 32.99 17.57 22.05
C PHE A 707 34.04 17.96 21.01
N GLN A 708 35.03 17.10 20.79
CA GLN A 708 36.02 17.26 19.71
C GLN A 708 35.35 17.41 18.34
N ARG A 709 34.30 16.62 18.05
CA ARG A 709 33.58 16.74 16.76
C ARG A 709 32.67 17.96 16.70
N LEU A 710 32.11 18.39 17.83
CA LEU A 710 31.24 19.55 17.93
C LEU A 710 32.00 20.86 17.70
N ARG A 711 33.27 20.96 18.17
CA ARG A 711 34.10 22.16 17.97
C ARG A 711 34.13 22.66 16.52
N PRO A 712 34.63 21.89 15.54
CA PRO A 712 34.76 22.38 14.17
C PRO A 712 33.40 22.73 13.54
N LEU A 713 32.34 22.00 13.90
CA LEU A 713 30.97 22.31 13.45
C LEU A 713 30.48 23.65 14.01
N ALA A 714 30.71 23.89 15.30
CA ALA A 714 30.32 25.12 15.98
C ALA A 714 31.17 26.32 15.53
N GLU A 715 32.47 26.12 15.29
CA GLU A 715 33.37 27.15 14.76
C GLU A 715 32.97 27.60 13.36
N GLU A 716 32.58 26.68 12.48
CA GLU A 716 32.06 27.00 11.14
C GLU A 716 30.76 27.84 11.21
N ILE A 717 29.83 27.42 12.07
CA ILE A 717 28.55 28.14 12.28
C ILE A 717 28.79 29.54 12.86
N ALA A 718 29.66 29.63 13.88
CA ALA A 718 30.02 30.90 14.50
C ALA A 718 30.71 31.85 13.50
N ALA A 719 31.60 31.34 12.65
CA ALA A 719 32.27 32.14 11.62
C ALA A 719 31.29 32.68 10.56
N ARG A 720 30.21 31.95 10.27
CA ARG A 720 29.11 32.40 9.39
C ARG A 720 28.09 33.31 10.09
N GLN A 721 28.25 33.56 11.38
CA GLN A 721 27.30 34.29 12.22
C GLN A 721 25.89 33.69 12.18
N GLU A 722 25.80 32.37 12.08
CA GLU A 722 24.54 31.62 12.07
C GLU A 722 24.13 31.20 13.48
N LYS A 723 22.83 30.90 13.66
CA LYS A 723 22.29 30.42 14.94
C LYS A 723 22.28 28.89 15.00
N ALA A 724 22.73 28.32 16.12
CA ALA A 724 22.72 26.87 16.35
C ALA A 724 21.66 26.46 17.38
N LEU A 725 20.98 25.34 17.12
CA LEU A 725 20.16 24.64 18.11
C LEU A 725 20.79 23.28 18.43
N VAL A 726 21.16 23.08 19.71
CA VAL A 726 21.80 21.85 20.18
C VAL A 726 20.85 21.10 21.11
N PHE A 727 20.56 19.84 20.77
CA PHE A 727 19.64 18.99 21.54
C PHE A 727 20.41 17.92 22.30
N THR A 728 20.02 17.69 23.56
CA THR A 728 20.51 16.58 24.39
C THR A 728 19.35 15.93 25.13
N GLN A 729 19.39 14.61 25.29
CA GLN A 729 18.41 13.86 26.07
C GLN A 729 18.57 14.08 27.59
N PHE A 730 19.77 14.50 28.03
CA PHE A 730 20.15 14.58 29.44
C PHE A 730 20.21 16.03 29.88
N GLN A 731 19.40 16.39 30.88
CA GLN A 731 19.35 17.76 31.40
C GLN A 731 20.72 18.17 31.96
N GLU A 732 21.42 17.25 32.61
CA GLU A 732 22.74 17.43 33.21
C GLU A 732 23.82 17.85 32.19
N MET A 733 23.66 17.45 30.92
CA MET A 733 24.56 17.84 29.84
C MET A 733 24.32 19.26 29.31
N THR A 734 23.19 19.89 29.66
CA THR A 734 22.81 21.19 29.11
C THR A 734 23.82 22.26 29.51
N ARG A 735 24.22 22.31 30.79
CA ARG A 735 25.17 23.32 31.27
C ARG A 735 26.58 23.12 30.70
N PRO A 736 27.18 21.92 30.74
CA PRO A 736 28.47 21.68 30.09
C PRO A 736 28.51 22.03 28.60
N LEU A 737 27.47 21.68 27.84
CA LEU A 737 27.38 22.06 26.43
C LEU A 737 27.30 23.57 26.26
N LEU A 738 26.54 24.26 27.12
CA LEU A 738 26.42 25.71 27.08
C LEU A 738 27.77 26.39 27.36
N ASP A 739 28.49 25.94 28.39
CA ASP A 739 29.81 26.47 28.75
C ASP A 739 30.82 26.24 27.63
N PHE A 740 30.83 25.03 27.05
CA PHE A 740 31.67 24.69 25.90
C PHE A 740 31.38 25.57 24.68
N LEU A 741 30.10 25.70 24.30
CA LEU A 741 29.70 26.51 23.14
C LEU A 741 29.94 28.00 23.38
N THR A 742 29.81 28.48 24.62
CA THR A 742 30.14 29.86 24.99
C THR A 742 31.62 30.18 24.71
N SER A 743 32.52 29.20 24.90
CA SER A 743 33.94 29.38 24.57
C SER A 743 34.19 29.58 23.06
N ILE A 744 33.29 29.08 22.21
CA ILE A 744 33.39 29.12 20.74
C ILE A 744 32.67 30.36 20.19
N PHE A 745 31.39 30.52 20.51
CA PHE A 745 30.55 31.63 20.07
C PHE A 745 30.88 32.96 20.76
N ARG A 746 31.72 32.94 21.81
CA ARG A 746 32.11 34.10 22.63
C ARG A 746 30.92 34.85 23.24
N ARG A 747 29.77 34.18 23.33
CA ARG A 747 28.51 34.69 23.88
C ARG A 747 27.79 33.56 24.60
N ALA A 748 27.15 33.90 25.72
CA ALA A 748 26.31 32.96 26.45
C ALA A 748 25.06 32.62 25.63
N GLY A 749 24.85 31.32 25.39
CA GLY A 749 23.62 30.82 24.78
C GLY A 749 22.45 30.74 25.77
N LEU A 750 21.35 30.10 25.35
CA LEU A 750 20.15 29.91 26.16
C LEU A 750 19.89 28.42 26.39
N ALA A 751 19.45 28.06 27.61
CA ALA A 751 19.13 26.69 27.99
C ALA A 751 17.63 26.54 28.25
N LEU A 752 16.98 25.59 27.58
CA LEU A 752 15.55 25.29 27.74
C LEU A 752 15.36 23.80 28.06
N HIS A 753 14.82 23.49 29.24
CA HIS A 753 14.60 22.10 29.68
C HIS A 753 13.30 21.95 30.50
N GLY A 754 12.95 20.70 30.86
CA GLY A 754 11.68 20.37 31.54
C GLY A 754 11.45 21.09 32.87
N GLY A 755 12.52 21.44 33.59
CA GLY A 755 12.48 22.21 34.84
C GLY A 755 12.34 23.72 34.67
N THR A 756 12.44 24.26 33.45
CA THR A 756 12.31 25.71 33.22
C THR A 756 10.87 26.15 33.51
N PRO A 757 10.63 27.16 34.36
CA PRO A 757 9.29 27.69 34.63
C PRO A 757 8.58 28.14 33.35
N VAL A 758 7.29 27.83 33.20
CA VAL A 758 6.52 28.09 31.97
C VAL A 758 6.59 29.57 31.54
N ARG A 759 6.56 30.50 32.49
CA ARG A 759 6.68 31.95 32.23
C ARG A 759 8.04 32.35 31.64
N GLU A 760 9.10 31.69 32.06
CA GLU A 760 10.47 31.97 31.61
C GLU A 760 10.78 31.38 30.23
N ARG A 761 10.17 30.25 29.88
CA ARG A 761 10.36 29.60 28.57
C ARG A 761 10.11 30.54 27.40
N ARG A 762 9.05 31.34 27.47
CA ARG A 762 8.70 32.30 26.43
C ARG A 762 9.79 33.37 26.25
N ARG A 763 10.27 33.93 27.36
CA ARG A 763 11.34 34.94 27.34
C ARG A 763 12.60 34.41 26.65
N LEU A 764 12.96 33.15 26.88
CA LEU A 764 14.12 32.52 26.25
C LEU A 764 13.92 32.34 24.74
N VAL A 765 12.74 31.87 24.31
CA VAL A 765 12.43 31.71 22.88
C VAL A 765 12.43 33.06 22.17
N ASP A 766 11.77 34.07 22.76
CA ASP A 766 11.72 35.42 22.19
C ASP A 766 13.12 36.04 22.09
N ALA A 767 13.97 35.84 23.11
CA ALA A 767 15.36 36.28 23.09
C ALA A 767 16.21 35.61 22.00
N PHE A 768 16.02 34.30 21.76
CA PHE A 768 16.72 33.59 20.67
C PHE A 768 16.24 34.03 19.28
N GLN A 769 14.94 34.31 19.12
CA GLN A 769 14.36 34.70 17.83
C GLN A 769 14.71 36.13 17.40
N ALA A 770 15.02 37.02 18.36
CA ALA A 770 15.46 38.39 18.06
C ALA A 770 16.66 38.39 17.09
N GLU A 771 16.74 39.38 16.21
CA GLU A 771 17.80 39.49 15.20
C GLU A 771 19.21 39.49 15.83
N ASN A 772 19.35 40.19 16.96
CA ASN A 772 20.55 40.23 17.80
C ASN A 772 20.55 39.20 18.94
N GLY A 773 19.68 38.19 18.88
CA GLY A 773 19.59 37.10 19.85
C GLY A 773 20.90 36.30 19.96
N PRO A 774 21.15 35.64 21.11
CA PRO A 774 22.33 34.80 21.31
C PRO A 774 22.34 33.54 20.45
#